data_AF-A0A8T5M256-F1
#
_entry.id   AF-A0A8T5M256-F1
#
_cell.length_a   1.000
_cell.length_b   1.000
_cell.length_c   1.000
_cell.angle_alpha   90.00
_cell.angle_beta   90.00
_cell.angle_gamma   90.00
#
_symmetry.space_group_name_H-M   'P 1'
#
loop_
_entity.id
_entity.type
_entity.pdbx_description
1 polymer ?
#
loop_
_entity_poly.entity_id
_entity_poly.type
_entity_poly.pdbx_seq_one_letter_code
_entity_poly.pdbx_strand_id
1 'polypeptide(L)'
;MILGHIVGKINTNEFSFEIKKEISKFEYVQVYHDDYGFVLCQVIEIEKSEKSTLGRCIVMGFSDENGKVRRPGNPFNHGAEVLLAEDELIQKVITSDENLAYIGKLKGKDIRVSLDLNKILTKHLAVLAKSGSGKSYTVGVLIEEIAKQGIPMIIIDPHGEHASMRRKNDNKQENKAMPYFGIQPEAYDVMEYGDASLNPEAIPLRLPNNLSSHELIHLLPGKMNANQLGLLYNAVKDAKQISFTELLFELEKEENSAKWSLINMISYLQGLEIFSDSAPPYQELLHSGKITTINLRGYAPDIQEIIVYKLCQDLFDLRKKNSVPPFFLIIEEAHNYCPERNFGETKCSKIIRTIASEGRKFGLGLCVISQRPARVDKSVLSQCSTQIIQKVTNPNDLRAVSNSVEGLTNNVEKEIQNLPVGTALITGITEIPMFVNIRPRKSRHGGRSVNMIKPIEDFKEKAQEFEKQELLPLVLPKISKKDIALMSEEERDIKTILVPSVMVTCEEDSKQFKVMIDMTDATMITNVDEWDKISIPDLSGLSSTALVLLRKAYRIKRFGKEIADPNAAQKLLDRGLLTETYDQYLISHDHAFQKLSTYQVFNKVDYANTQYNQKMEKSIEVEDVKKRLSLFTKVIECVDCFAVKYDY
;
A
#
# COMPACT_ATOMS: atom_id res chain seq x y z
N MET A 1 22.31 47.42 12.47
CA MET A 1 23.14 48.00 11.37
C MET A 1 22.24 48.86 10.49
N ILE A 2 22.57 50.13 10.24
CA ILE A 2 21.79 50.99 9.32
C ILE A 2 22.07 50.59 7.88
N LEU A 3 21.02 50.37 7.10
CA LEU A 3 21.03 49.94 5.71
C LEU A 3 20.66 51.07 4.73
N GLY A 4 19.90 52.06 5.19
CA GLY A 4 19.34 53.10 4.32
C GLY A 4 18.33 54.00 5.02
N HIS A 5 17.62 54.81 4.24
CA HIS A 5 16.57 55.72 4.73
C HIS A 5 15.33 55.66 3.85
N ILE A 6 14.16 55.83 4.47
CA ILE A 6 12.87 55.82 3.77
C ILE A 6 12.76 57.03 2.83
N VAL A 7 12.37 56.78 1.58
CA VAL A 7 12.20 57.77 0.51
C VAL A 7 10.95 57.48 -0.33
N GLY A 8 10.47 58.48 -1.07
CA GLY A 8 9.33 58.30 -1.96
C GLY A 8 8.01 58.10 -1.22
N LYS A 9 7.04 57.40 -1.82
CA LYS A 9 5.69 57.25 -1.26
C LYS A 9 5.70 56.23 -0.10
N ILE A 10 5.14 56.64 1.03
CA ILE A 10 5.01 55.81 2.25
C ILE A 10 3.51 55.61 2.50
N ASN A 11 3.11 54.38 2.81
CA ASN A 11 1.80 54.11 3.38
C ASN A 11 1.95 53.16 4.59
N THR A 12 0.85 52.76 5.20
CA THR A 12 0.85 51.92 6.41
C THR A 12 1.28 50.48 6.16
N ASN A 13 1.23 50.01 4.91
CA ASN A 13 1.54 48.62 4.52
C ASN A 13 2.87 48.49 3.78
N GLU A 14 3.39 49.56 3.20
CA GLU A 14 4.62 49.53 2.42
C GLU A 14 5.31 50.89 2.33
N PHE A 15 6.61 50.85 2.08
CA PHE A 15 7.42 52.02 1.81
C PHE A 15 8.60 51.67 0.90
N SER A 16 9.20 52.68 0.30
CA SER A 16 10.47 52.56 -0.39
C SER A 16 11.60 53.15 0.43
N PHE A 17 12.81 52.61 0.31
CA PHE A 17 13.98 53.16 0.97
C PHE A 17 15.19 53.12 0.05
N GLU A 18 16.09 54.09 0.21
CA GLU A 18 17.36 54.11 -0.51
C GLU A 18 18.35 53.16 0.19
N ILE A 19 18.81 52.15 -0.52
CA ILE A 19 19.74 51.13 -0.04
C ILE A 19 21.17 51.68 -0.15
N LYS A 20 21.84 51.85 0.99
CA LYS A 20 23.24 52.29 1.09
C LYS A 20 24.22 51.14 1.35
N LYS A 21 23.74 49.98 1.77
CA LYS A 21 24.55 48.77 2.03
C LYS A 21 23.93 47.56 1.36
N GLU A 22 24.74 46.57 1.03
CA GLU A 22 24.25 45.34 0.41
C GLU A 22 23.18 44.67 1.29
N ILE A 23 22.04 44.38 0.68
CA ILE A 23 20.94 43.64 1.27
C ILE A 23 20.34 42.74 0.20
N SER A 24 19.88 41.57 0.64
CA SER A 24 19.18 40.62 -0.22
C SER A 24 17.67 40.82 -0.13
N LYS A 25 16.96 40.38 -1.17
CA LYS A 25 15.50 40.29 -1.14
C LYS A 25 15.04 39.28 -0.07
N PHE A 26 13.88 39.56 0.52
CA PHE A 26 13.28 38.89 1.67
C PHE A 26 14.04 39.00 2.99
N GLU A 27 15.10 39.79 3.04
CA GLU A 27 15.77 40.11 4.28
C GLU A 27 14.83 40.94 5.17
N TYR A 28 14.90 40.67 6.48
CA TYR A 28 14.11 41.35 7.48
C TYR A 28 14.81 42.63 7.92
N VAL A 29 14.05 43.72 7.93
CA VAL A 29 14.52 45.05 8.35
C VAL A 29 13.59 45.58 9.43
N GLN A 30 14.09 46.47 10.27
CA GLN A 30 13.30 47.14 11.29
C GLN A 30 13.39 48.65 11.11
N VAL A 31 12.28 49.32 11.37
CA VAL A 31 12.17 50.78 11.31
C VAL A 31 11.57 51.25 12.62
N TYR A 32 12.16 52.28 13.21
CA TYR A 32 11.60 52.90 14.41
C TYR A 32 10.38 53.75 14.03
N HIS A 33 9.28 53.55 14.75
CA HIS A 33 8.07 54.33 14.66
C HIS A 33 7.81 55.02 16.00
N ASP A 34 7.47 56.32 15.98
CA ASP A 34 7.34 57.14 17.18
C ASP A 34 6.31 56.57 18.18
N ASP A 35 5.16 56.12 17.67
CA ASP A 35 4.08 55.56 18.50
C ASP A 35 4.26 54.08 18.92
N TYR A 36 5.03 53.29 18.17
CA TYR A 36 4.99 51.81 18.27
C TYR A 36 6.37 51.17 18.50
N GLY A 37 7.45 51.96 18.58
CA GLY A 37 8.81 51.47 18.68
C GLY A 37 9.27 50.79 17.38
N PHE A 38 10.09 49.74 17.48
CA PHE A 38 10.60 49.04 16.30
C PHE A 38 9.52 48.17 15.65
N VAL A 39 9.24 48.47 14.39
CA VAL A 39 8.32 47.72 13.54
C VAL A 39 9.12 46.85 12.58
N LEU A 40 8.75 45.57 12.49
CA LEU A 40 9.35 44.62 11.57
C LEU A 40 8.79 44.83 10.17
N CYS A 41 9.69 44.82 9.19
CA CYS A 41 9.42 44.99 7.77
C CYS A 41 10.25 43.98 6.97
N GLN A 42 9.86 43.71 5.73
CA GLN A 42 10.59 42.79 4.84
C GLN A 42 10.81 43.42 3.47
N VAL A 43 12.04 43.30 2.95
CA VAL A 43 12.39 43.74 1.61
C VAL A 43 11.75 42.80 0.58
N ILE A 44 10.86 43.29 -0.28
CA ILE A 44 10.18 42.48 -1.28
C ILE A 44 10.73 42.66 -2.70
N GLU A 45 11.36 43.79 -2.98
CA GLU A 45 11.88 44.14 -4.29
C GLU A 45 13.09 45.06 -4.13
N ILE A 46 14.07 44.90 -5.01
CA ILE A 46 15.27 45.73 -5.09
C ILE A 46 15.43 46.16 -6.54
N GLU A 47 15.40 47.46 -6.78
CA GLU A 47 15.59 48.07 -8.08
C GLU A 47 16.89 48.85 -8.08
N LYS A 48 17.76 48.60 -9.06
CA LYS A 48 19.01 49.32 -9.23
C LYS A 48 18.90 50.24 -10.44
N SER A 49 19.08 51.54 -10.22
CA SER A 49 19.20 52.55 -11.26
C SER A 49 20.64 53.04 -11.37
N GLU A 50 20.94 53.88 -12.37
CA GLU A 50 22.28 54.49 -12.51
C GLU A 50 22.68 55.36 -11.32
N LYS A 51 21.70 55.94 -10.59
CA LYS A 51 21.95 56.92 -9.53
C LYS A 51 21.79 56.37 -8.12
N SER A 52 20.91 55.38 -7.93
CA SER A 52 20.60 54.83 -6.60
C SER A 52 20.06 53.41 -6.69
N THR A 53 20.14 52.70 -5.57
CA THR A 53 19.47 51.41 -5.38
C THR A 53 18.29 51.63 -4.44
N LEU A 54 17.08 51.31 -4.89
CA LEU A 54 15.86 51.45 -4.12
C LEU A 54 15.36 50.07 -3.70
N GLY A 55 14.99 49.93 -2.42
CA GLY A 55 14.30 48.76 -1.90
C GLY A 55 12.84 49.09 -1.64
N ARG A 56 11.92 48.21 -2.03
CA ARG A 56 10.53 48.25 -1.58
C ARG A 56 10.36 47.30 -0.41
N CYS A 57 9.77 47.78 0.66
CA CYS A 57 9.50 47.02 1.88
C CYS A 57 8.00 46.90 2.14
N ILE A 58 7.58 45.72 2.58
CA ILE A 58 6.27 45.53 3.20
C ILE A 58 6.42 45.61 4.72
N VAL A 59 5.47 46.27 5.37
CA VAL A 59 5.37 46.41 6.81
C VAL A 59 4.70 45.16 7.38
N MET A 60 5.40 44.42 8.24
CA MET A 60 4.87 43.22 8.89
C MET A 60 4.08 43.57 10.14
N GLY A 61 4.67 44.42 11.00
CA GLY A 61 4.06 44.82 12.26
C GLY A 61 5.02 44.78 13.43
N PHE A 62 4.47 45.01 14.61
CA PHE A 62 5.14 44.98 15.91
C PHE A 62 4.32 44.13 16.88
N SER A 63 4.96 43.62 17.92
CA SER A 63 4.27 42.90 19.00
C SER A 63 3.82 43.92 20.05
N ASP A 64 2.53 43.94 20.39
CA ASP A 64 1.99 44.80 21.45
C ASP A 64 2.36 44.27 22.86
N GLU A 65 2.00 45.01 23.91
CA GLU A 65 2.28 44.63 25.31
C GLU A 65 1.68 43.27 25.71
N ASN A 66 0.69 42.77 24.96
CA ASN A 66 0.04 41.48 25.18
C ASN A 66 0.58 40.38 24.24
N GLY A 67 1.69 40.62 23.54
CA GLY A 67 2.29 39.67 22.60
C GLY A 67 1.58 39.59 21.25
N LYS A 68 0.52 40.37 21.01
CA LYS A 68 -0.24 40.31 19.75
C LYS A 68 0.43 41.16 18.67
N VAL A 69 0.63 40.54 17.51
CA VAL A 69 1.15 41.23 16.34
C VAL A 69 0.12 42.22 15.79
N ARG A 70 0.50 43.49 15.65
CA ARG A 70 -0.30 44.56 15.07
C ARG A 70 0.46 45.32 13.99
N ARG A 71 -0.27 45.92 13.07
CA ARG A 71 0.29 46.86 12.10
C ARG A 71 0.21 48.29 12.62
N PRO A 72 1.18 49.15 12.24
CA PRO A 72 1.10 50.56 12.56
C PRO A 72 -0.13 51.19 11.88
N GLY A 73 -0.90 51.97 12.63
CA GLY A 73 -2.07 52.67 12.11
C GLY A 73 -1.74 53.87 11.22
N ASN A 74 -0.50 54.36 11.30
CA ASN A 74 0.01 55.53 10.58
C ASN A 74 1.29 55.16 9.80
N PRO A 75 1.60 55.84 8.68
CA PRO A 75 2.84 55.64 7.93
C PRO A 75 4.08 56.10 8.71
N PHE A 76 5.25 55.55 8.36
CA PHE A 76 6.53 56.01 8.89
C PHE A 76 6.90 57.43 8.40
N ASN A 77 7.79 58.09 9.15
CA ASN A 77 8.35 59.38 8.76
C ASN A 77 9.30 59.25 7.56
N HIS A 78 9.32 60.27 6.69
CA HIS A 78 10.33 60.39 5.65
C HIS A 78 11.73 60.50 6.25
N GLY A 79 12.71 59.83 5.64
CA GLY A 79 14.10 59.84 6.11
C GLY A 79 14.37 58.93 7.31
N ALA A 80 13.36 58.25 7.86
CA ALA A 80 13.54 57.28 8.94
C ALA A 80 14.57 56.21 8.55
N GLU A 81 15.41 55.83 9.51
CA GLU A 81 16.46 54.85 9.29
C GLU A 81 15.88 53.44 9.16
N VAL A 82 16.32 52.75 8.12
CA VAL A 82 16.02 51.33 7.92
C VAL A 82 17.22 50.54 8.41
N LEU A 83 17.01 49.70 9.42
CA LEU A 83 18.04 48.88 10.03
C LEU A 83 17.82 47.41 9.70
N LEU A 84 18.90 46.61 9.70
CA LEU A 84 18.76 45.16 9.71
C LEU A 84 17.99 44.73 10.96
N ALA A 85 16.97 43.89 10.80
CA ALA A 85 16.14 43.46 11.93
C ALA A 85 16.92 42.56 12.88
N GLU A 86 16.68 42.78 14.18
CA GLU A 86 17.20 41.93 15.24
C GLU A 86 16.41 40.63 15.34
N ASP A 87 17.11 39.52 15.62
CA ASP A 87 16.50 38.19 15.68
C ASP A 87 15.38 38.11 16.73
N GLU A 88 15.50 38.85 17.84
CA GLU A 88 14.47 38.93 18.88
C GLU A 88 13.16 39.56 18.37
N LEU A 89 13.26 40.65 17.60
CA LEU A 89 12.08 41.29 17.00
C LEU A 89 11.43 40.38 15.97
N ILE A 90 12.24 39.75 15.12
CA ILE A 90 11.75 38.78 14.13
C ILE A 90 11.00 37.65 14.84
N GLN A 91 11.59 37.08 15.89
CA GLN A 91 10.97 35.99 16.65
C GLN A 91 9.65 36.40 17.30
N LYS A 92 9.57 37.60 17.90
CA LYS A 92 8.34 38.13 18.52
C LYS A 92 7.19 38.36 17.52
N VAL A 93 7.51 38.71 16.27
CA VAL A 93 6.50 38.99 15.24
C VAL A 93 6.11 37.73 14.45
N ILE A 94 7.03 36.80 14.25
CA ILE A 94 6.79 35.58 13.47
C ILE A 94 6.18 34.45 14.30
N THR A 95 6.51 34.35 15.58
CA THR A 95 6.07 33.23 16.43
C THR A 95 4.71 33.55 17.08
N SER A 96 3.79 32.59 17.06
CA SER A 96 2.51 32.66 17.78
C SER A 96 2.64 31.94 19.12
N ASP A 97 1.92 32.34 20.16
CA ASP A 97 2.17 31.83 21.53
C ASP A 97 1.51 30.49 21.87
N GLU A 98 0.58 29.96 21.04
CA GLU A 98 -0.25 28.81 21.42
C GLU A 98 -0.31 27.69 20.35
N ASN A 99 -0.34 26.42 20.82
CA ASN A 99 -0.48 25.19 20.03
C ASN A 99 0.41 25.09 18.78
N LEU A 100 1.72 25.13 19.00
CA LEU A 100 2.73 25.26 17.96
C LEU A 100 3.21 23.91 17.37
N ALA A 101 3.22 23.81 16.04
CA ALA A 101 3.93 22.77 15.29
C ALA A 101 5.27 23.30 14.77
N TYR A 102 6.37 22.77 15.29
CA TYR A 102 7.70 23.20 14.86
C TYR A 102 8.05 22.62 13.48
N ILE A 103 8.16 23.50 12.48
CA ILE A 103 8.42 23.11 11.08
C ILE A 103 9.89 23.22 10.69
N GLY A 104 10.61 24.17 11.27
CA GLY A 104 12.01 24.39 10.90
C GLY A 104 12.53 25.75 11.29
N LYS A 105 13.53 26.23 10.58
CA LYS A 105 14.14 27.54 10.82
C LYS A 105 13.95 28.47 9.65
N LEU A 106 13.84 29.76 9.93
CA LEU A 106 13.75 30.79 8.92
C LEU A 106 15.01 30.77 8.02
N LYS A 107 14.84 30.85 6.71
CA LYS A 107 15.95 30.76 5.76
C LYS A 107 16.98 31.86 6.04
N GLY A 108 18.23 31.48 6.30
CA GLY A 108 19.34 32.40 6.55
C GLY A 108 19.44 32.94 7.98
N LYS A 109 18.55 32.56 8.90
CA LYS A 109 18.52 33.00 10.30
C LYS A 109 18.42 31.80 11.24
N ASP A 110 18.89 31.93 12.48
CA ASP A 110 18.77 30.87 13.48
C ASP A 110 17.43 30.88 14.24
N ILE A 111 16.35 31.31 13.57
CA ILE A 111 15.05 31.59 14.20
C ILE A 111 14.11 30.43 13.94
N ARG A 112 13.52 29.88 15.01
CA ARG A 112 12.54 28.79 14.91
C ARG A 112 11.24 29.31 14.31
N VAL A 113 10.70 28.55 13.36
CA VAL A 113 9.39 28.79 12.78
C VAL A 113 8.46 27.66 13.20
N SER A 114 7.41 28.04 13.91
CA SER A 114 6.35 27.15 14.35
C SER A 114 5.02 27.64 13.82
N LEU A 115 4.17 26.70 13.41
CA LEU A 115 2.86 27.00 12.87
C LEU A 115 1.77 26.73 13.90
N ASP A 116 0.78 27.62 13.97
CA ASP A 116 -0.40 27.44 14.81
C ASP A 116 -1.26 26.29 14.28
N LEU A 117 -1.31 25.20 15.05
CA LEU A 117 -2.07 24.00 14.70
C LEU A 117 -3.58 24.27 14.68
N ASN A 118 -4.12 25.11 15.56
CA ASN A 118 -5.55 25.43 15.53
C ASN A 118 -5.91 26.11 14.20
N LYS A 119 -5.08 27.02 13.71
CA LYS A 119 -5.28 27.64 12.38
C LYS A 119 -5.18 26.62 11.26
N ILE A 120 -4.19 25.72 11.27
CA ILE A 120 -4.01 24.69 10.23
C ILE A 120 -5.21 23.73 10.20
N LEU A 121 -5.60 23.22 11.36
CA LEU A 121 -6.67 22.23 11.49
C LEU A 121 -8.03 22.83 11.15
N THR A 122 -8.27 24.10 11.48
CA THR A 122 -9.57 24.73 11.21
C THR A 122 -9.65 25.40 9.85
N LYS A 123 -8.55 25.86 9.24
CA LYS A 123 -8.58 26.62 7.99
C LYS A 123 -7.99 25.90 6.77
N HIS A 124 -7.80 24.59 6.90
CA HIS A 124 -7.26 23.72 5.87
C HIS A 124 -5.83 24.10 5.44
N LEU A 125 -5.15 23.15 4.81
CA LEU A 125 -3.75 23.24 4.41
C LEU A 125 -3.57 22.70 2.99
N ALA A 126 -2.72 23.34 2.20
CA ALA A 126 -2.22 22.77 0.95
C ALA A 126 -0.69 22.63 1.01
N VAL A 127 -0.17 21.49 0.54
CA VAL A 127 1.27 21.27 0.35
C VAL A 127 1.56 21.01 -1.12
N LEU A 128 2.29 21.94 -1.74
CA LEU A 128 2.42 22.06 -3.20
C LEU A 128 3.90 22.05 -3.59
N ALA A 129 4.32 21.11 -4.45
CA ALA A 129 5.69 21.10 -4.98
C ALA A 129 5.88 20.16 -6.17
N LYS A 130 6.93 20.32 -6.97
CA LYS A 130 7.30 19.29 -7.96
C LYS A 130 7.76 17.98 -7.29
N SER A 131 7.81 16.88 -8.05
CA SER A 131 8.37 15.60 -7.58
C SER A 131 9.81 15.75 -7.07
N GLY A 132 10.16 15.03 -6.00
CA GLY A 132 11.49 15.06 -5.38
C GLY A 132 11.85 16.33 -4.60
N SER A 133 10.91 17.26 -4.38
CA SER A 133 11.18 18.50 -3.61
C SER A 133 11.00 18.36 -2.09
N GLY A 134 10.54 17.20 -1.64
CA GLY A 134 10.33 16.90 -0.22
C GLY A 134 8.91 17.15 0.29
N LYS A 135 7.86 16.90 -0.51
CA LYS A 135 6.45 17.07 -0.11
C LYS A 135 6.09 16.16 1.06
N SER A 136 6.16 14.85 0.85
CA SER A 136 5.88 13.83 1.86
C SER A 136 6.84 13.93 3.05
N TYR A 137 8.03 14.51 2.84
CA TYR A 137 8.96 14.82 3.93
C TYR A 137 8.42 15.93 4.84
N THR A 138 8.01 17.06 4.27
CA THR A 138 7.42 18.19 5.01
C THR A 138 6.08 17.81 5.65
N VAL A 139 5.25 17.04 4.95
CA VAL A 139 4.00 16.49 5.48
C VAL A 139 4.31 15.58 6.68
N GLY A 140 5.33 14.74 6.59
CA GLY A 140 5.81 13.94 7.72
C GLY A 140 6.21 14.78 8.93
N VAL A 141 6.96 15.88 8.73
CA VAL A 141 7.31 16.83 9.80
C VAL A 141 6.05 17.40 10.47
N LEU A 142 5.03 17.74 9.68
CA LEU A 142 3.77 18.25 10.23
C LEU A 142 3.00 17.16 11.00
N ILE A 143 2.89 15.95 10.45
CA ILE A 143 2.24 14.80 11.09
C ILE A 143 2.87 14.51 12.46
N GLU A 144 4.20 14.55 12.56
CA GLU A 144 4.93 14.38 13.82
C GLU A 144 4.50 15.38 14.90
N GLU A 145 4.21 16.63 14.53
CA GLU A 145 3.80 17.66 15.48
C GLU A 145 2.31 17.54 15.83
N ILE A 146 1.45 17.19 14.85
CA ILE A 146 0.02 16.93 15.09
C ILE A 146 -0.18 15.73 16.01
N ALA A 147 0.58 14.65 15.80
CA ALA A 147 0.48 13.42 16.59
C ALA A 147 0.84 13.66 18.06
N LYS A 148 1.85 14.49 18.35
CA LYS A 148 2.23 14.86 19.73
C LYS A 148 1.14 15.60 20.50
N GLN A 149 0.29 16.35 19.79
CA GLN A 149 -0.84 17.05 20.40
C GLN A 149 -2.07 16.14 20.58
N GLY A 150 -1.96 14.84 20.27
CA GLY A 150 -3.05 13.90 20.45
C GLY A 150 -4.20 14.06 19.46
N ILE A 151 -4.02 14.82 18.38
CA ILE A 151 -5.08 15.09 17.41
C ILE A 151 -5.26 13.86 16.50
N PRO A 152 -6.47 13.29 16.41
CA PRO A 152 -6.75 12.21 15.48
C PRO A 152 -6.52 12.65 14.03
N MET A 153 -5.94 11.77 13.22
CA MET A 153 -5.72 12.04 11.81
C MET A 153 -5.84 10.79 10.95
N ILE A 154 -6.26 11.00 9.70
CA ILE A 154 -6.32 9.97 8.67
C ILE A 154 -5.55 10.44 7.46
N ILE A 155 -4.64 9.60 6.98
CA ILE A 155 -3.83 9.84 5.78
C ILE A 155 -4.30 8.90 4.69
N ILE A 156 -4.77 9.44 3.57
CA ILE A 156 -4.97 8.70 2.34
C ILE A 156 -3.61 8.66 1.62
N ASP A 157 -3.00 7.47 1.52
CA ASP A 157 -1.63 7.27 1.05
C ASP A 157 -1.60 6.32 -0.16
N PRO A 158 -1.59 6.83 -1.40
CA PRO A 158 -1.53 6.02 -2.61
C PRO A 158 -0.20 5.32 -2.84
N HIS A 159 0.85 5.69 -2.10
CA HIS A 159 2.21 5.19 -2.29
C HIS A 159 2.73 4.36 -1.10
N GLY A 160 2.07 4.42 0.05
CA GLY A 160 2.43 3.68 1.26
C GLY A 160 3.71 4.20 1.92
N GLU A 161 3.96 5.51 1.89
CA GLU A 161 5.18 6.12 2.43
C GLU A 161 5.11 6.36 3.95
N HIS A 162 3.92 6.56 4.52
CA HIS A 162 3.75 7.02 5.91
C HIS A 162 3.81 5.91 6.95
N ALA A 163 3.63 4.64 6.56
CA ALA A 163 3.82 3.49 7.45
C ALA A 163 5.22 3.44 8.11
N SER A 164 6.22 3.98 7.41
CA SER A 164 7.60 4.07 7.89
C SER A 164 7.75 4.90 9.19
N MET A 165 6.77 5.72 9.55
CA MET A 165 6.78 6.57 10.75
C MET A 165 6.79 5.77 12.06
N ARG A 166 6.43 4.49 12.02
CA ARG A 166 6.58 3.55 13.15
C ARG A 166 8.02 3.36 13.62
N ARG A 167 9.00 3.80 12.82
CA ARG A 167 10.42 3.64 13.10
C ARG A 167 11.08 5.01 13.29
N LYS A 168 12.04 5.07 14.20
CA LYS A 168 12.89 6.26 14.41
C LYS A 168 13.71 6.55 13.15
N ASN A 169 14.08 7.81 12.93
CA ASN A 169 14.96 8.17 11.83
C ASN A 169 16.33 7.47 11.95
N ASP A 170 16.71 6.75 10.88
CA ASP A 170 17.96 6.00 10.77
C ASP A 170 19.01 6.67 9.85
N ASN A 171 18.70 7.85 9.30
CA ASN A 171 19.62 8.59 8.44
C ASN A 171 20.71 9.28 9.28
N LYS A 172 21.96 8.82 9.12
CA LYS A 172 23.13 9.35 9.85
C LYS A 172 23.38 10.84 9.62
N GLN A 173 23.16 11.36 8.41
CA GLN A 173 23.38 12.78 8.11
C GLN A 173 22.32 13.65 8.77
N GLU A 174 21.05 13.23 8.68
CA GLU A 174 19.93 13.92 9.32
C GLU A 174 20.07 13.91 10.85
N ASN A 175 20.42 12.76 11.44
CA ASN A 175 20.63 12.62 12.88
C ASN A 175 21.76 13.52 13.41
N LYS A 176 22.79 13.81 12.59
CA LYS A 176 23.83 14.79 12.94
C LYS A 176 23.33 16.24 12.89
N ALA A 177 22.36 16.55 12.02
CA ALA A 177 21.76 17.87 11.91
C ALA A 177 20.67 18.12 12.97
N MET A 178 20.04 17.07 13.52
CA MET A 178 18.95 17.20 14.50
C MET A 178 19.25 18.06 15.74
N PRO A 179 20.45 18.00 16.37
CA PRO A 179 20.79 18.87 17.50
C PRO A 179 20.71 20.36 17.14
N TYR A 180 21.10 20.75 15.93
CA TYR A 180 20.97 22.13 15.46
C TYR A 180 19.50 22.59 15.46
N PHE A 181 18.56 21.69 15.21
CA PHE A 181 17.12 21.98 15.29
C PHE A 181 16.51 21.73 16.68
N GLY A 182 17.29 21.27 17.67
CA GLY A 182 16.80 20.94 19.01
C GLY A 182 15.81 19.77 19.01
N ILE A 183 16.03 18.76 18.17
CA ILE A 183 15.18 17.56 18.06
C ILE A 183 16.01 16.27 18.17
N GLN A 184 15.34 15.13 18.32
CA GLN A 184 15.95 13.81 18.36
C GLN A 184 15.06 12.79 17.60
N PRO A 185 15.62 11.64 17.16
CA PRO A 185 14.85 10.60 16.48
C PRO A 185 13.75 10.00 17.35
N GLU A 186 12.56 9.84 16.78
CA GLU A 186 11.33 9.44 17.49
C GLU A 186 10.48 8.57 16.58
N ALA A 187 9.79 7.59 17.16
CA ALA A 187 8.87 6.70 16.46
C ALA A 187 7.44 7.05 16.89
N TYR A 188 6.47 6.84 16.01
CA TYR A 188 5.07 7.17 16.24
C TYR A 188 4.19 5.93 16.12
N ASP A 189 3.07 5.90 16.82
CA ASP A 189 2.09 4.84 16.68
C ASP A 189 1.31 5.05 15.38
N VAL A 190 1.53 4.16 14.40
CA VAL A 190 0.85 4.21 13.11
C VAL A 190 -0.02 2.96 12.98
N MET A 191 -1.29 3.15 12.62
CA MET A 191 -2.18 2.07 12.21
C MET A 191 -2.35 2.16 10.70
N GLU A 192 -2.05 1.07 10.00
CA GLU A 192 -2.02 1.06 8.54
C GLU A 192 -3.10 0.09 8.09
N TYR A 193 -4.07 0.61 7.34
CA TYR A 193 -5.11 -0.17 6.71
C TYR A 193 -4.80 -0.25 5.21
N GLY A 194 -4.77 -1.44 4.65
CA GLY A 194 -4.47 -1.63 3.23
C GLY A 194 -4.61 -3.07 2.79
N ASP A 195 -3.93 -3.41 1.70
CA ASP A 195 -3.91 -4.77 1.18
C ASP A 195 -2.92 -5.64 1.97
N ALA A 196 -3.46 -6.52 2.81
CA ALA A 196 -2.69 -7.45 3.64
C ALA A 196 -1.89 -8.48 2.81
N SER A 197 -2.23 -8.68 1.53
CA SER A 197 -1.43 -9.52 0.63
C SER A 197 -0.11 -8.85 0.23
N LEU A 198 -0.08 -7.52 0.17
CA LEU A 198 1.11 -6.73 -0.15
C LEU A 198 1.93 -6.39 1.09
N ASN A 199 1.26 -6.16 2.23
CA ASN A 199 1.90 -5.89 3.50
C ASN A 199 1.23 -6.71 4.62
N PRO A 200 1.82 -7.85 5.05
CA PRO A 200 1.26 -8.67 6.11
C PRO A 200 1.14 -7.97 7.48
N GLU A 201 1.87 -6.87 7.69
CA GLU A 201 1.75 -6.05 8.92
C GLU A 201 0.57 -5.05 8.85
N ALA A 202 -0.04 -4.87 7.68
CA ALA A 202 -1.18 -3.98 7.50
C ALA A 202 -2.49 -4.66 7.94
N ILE A 203 -3.36 -3.87 8.56
CA ILE A 203 -4.73 -4.28 8.87
C ILE A 203 -5.50 -4.32 7.54
N PRO A 204 -6.21 -5.42 7.21
CA PRO A 204 -7.01 -5.47 5.99
C PRO A 204 -8.00 -4.30 5.93
N LEU A 205 -7.94 -3.51 4.86
CA LEU A 205 -8.88 -2.42 4.65
C LEU A 205 -10.27 -2.98 4.33
N ARG A 206 -11.23 -2.73 5.23
CA ARG A 206 -12.63 -3.13 5.07
C ARG A 206 -13.54 -1.92 5.29
N LEU A 207 -14.50 -1.73 4.39
CA LEU A 207 -15.52 -0.67 4.41
C LEU A 207 -16.89 -1.28 4.74
N PRO A 208 -17.78 -0.55 5.43
CA PRO A 208 -19.11 -1.03 5.74
C PRO A 208 -19.92 -1.33 4.47
N ASN A 209 -20.59 -2.48 4.46
CA ASN A 209 -21.45 -2.93 3.36
C ASN A 209 -22.88 -2.35 3.40
N ASN A 210 -23.24 -1.62 4.46
CA ASN A 210 -24.53 -0.92 4.56
C ASN A 210 -24.46 0.40 3.77
N LEU A 211 -24.93 0.36 2.53
CA LEU A 211 -24.91 1.50 1.61
C LEU A 211 -26.29 2.16 1.54
N SER A 212 -26.35 3.48 1.46
CA SER A 212 -27.58 4.16 1.07
C SER A 212 -27.83 4.06 -0.43
N SER A 213 -29.08 4.27 -0.85
CA SER A 213 -29.47 4.29 -2.27
C SER A 213 -28.67 5.30 -3.08
N HIS A 214 -28.40 6.48 -2.49
CA HIS A 214 -27.62 7.54 -3.12
C HIS A 214 -26.14 7.16 -3.25
N GLU A 215 -25.57 6.51 -2.23
CA GLU A 215 -24.18 6.04 -2.28
C GLU A 215 -23.98 4.94 -3.32
N LEU A 216 -24.90 3.99 -3.42
CA LEU A 216 -24.87 2.97 -4.46
C LEU A 216 -24.79 3.57 -5.86
N ILE A 217 -25.65 4.55 -6.16
CA ILE A 217 -25.65 5.25 -7.45
C ILE A 217 -24.29 5.91 -7.72
N HIS A 218 -23.66 6.48 -6.70
CA HIS A 218 -22.35 7.12 -6.82
C HIS A 218 -21.19 6.11 -6.90
N LEU A 219 -21.30 4.96 -6.25
CA LEU A 219 -20.25 3.94 -6.17
C LEU A 219 -20.19 3.07 -7.43
N LEU A 220 -21.33 2.82 -8.08
CA LEU A 220 -21.37 2.02 -9.30
C LEU A 220 -20.48 2.61 -10.41
N PRO A 221 -19.77 1.78 -11.17
CA PRO A 221 -18.94 2.24 -12.27
C PRO A 221 -19.80 2.68 -13.47
N GLY A 222 -19.47 3.84 -14.05
CA GLY A 222 -20.13 4.37 -15.25
C GLY A 222 -21.37 5.23 -14.99
N LYS A 223 -21.90 5.84 -16.05
CA LYS A 223 -23.15 6.61 -15.99
C LYS A 223 -24.34 5.68 -16.25
N MET A 224 -25.27 5.62 -15.31
CA MET A 224 -26.50 4.86 -15.48
C MET A 224 -27.52 5.60 -16.34
N ASN A 225 -28.23 4.85 -17.18
CA ASN A 225 -29.38 5.36 -17.92
C ASN A 225 -30.67 5.30 -17.07
N ALA A 226 -31.74 5.95 -17.54
CA ALA A 226 -33.00 6.02 -16.80
C ALA A 226 -33.60 4.64 -16.48
N ASN A 227 -33.46 3.66 -17.38
CA ASN A 227 -33.96 2.30 -17.17
C ASN A 227 -33.19 1.57 -16.08
N GLN A 228 -31.85 1.67 -16.07
CA GLN A 228 -30.99 1.11 -15.04
C GLN A 228 -31.27 1.76 -13.67
N LEU A 229 -31.47 3.08 -13.64
CA LEU A 229 -31.87 3.78 -12.42
C LEU A 229 -33.22 3.29 -11.89
N GLY A 230 -34.20 3.08 -12.78
CA GLY A 230 -35.51 2.54 -12.40
C GLY A 230 -35.41 1.13 -11.81
N LEU A 231 -34.64 0.24 -12.44
CA LEU A 231 -34.42 -1.12 -11.95
C LEU A 231 -33.69 -1.15 -10.60
N LEU A 232 -32.62 -0.36 -10.46
CA LEU A 232 -31.90 -0.24 -9.20
C LEU A 232 -32.80 0.31 -8.09
N TYR A 233 -33.65 1.29 -8.41
CA TYR A 233 -34.60 1.84 -7.45
C TYR A 233 -35.63 0.80 -7.00
N ASN A 234 -36.18 0.01 -7.91
CA ASN A 234 -37.08 -1.09 -7.57
C ASN A 234 -36.38 -2.13 -6.67
N ALA A 235 -35.18 -2.57 -7.06
CA ALA A 235 -34.40 -3.53 -6.29
C ALA A 235 -34.10 -3.00 -4.86
N VAL A 236 -33.73 -1.73 -4.73
CA VAL A 236 -33.49 -1.10 -3.42
C VAL A 236 -34.77 -0.99 -2.59
N LYS A 237 -35.92 -0.73 -3.23
CA LYS A 237 -37.22 -0.59 -2.55
C LYS A 237 -37.73 -1.93 -2.01
N ASP A 238 -37.53 -3.00 -2.78
CA ASP A 238 -38.04 -4.34 -2.44
C ASP A 238 -37.06 -5.12 -1.54
N ALA A 239 -35.78 -4.73 -1.51
CA ALA A 239 -34.76 -5.27 -0.62
C ALA A 239 -35.08 -4.99 0.86
N LYS A 240 -34.94 -6.01 1.71
CA LYS A 240 -35.10 -5.85 3.17
C LYS A 240 -34.00 -5.02 3.80
N GLN A 241 -32.79 -5.11 3.25
CA GLN A 241 -31.61 -4.36 3.64
C GLN A 241 -30.80 -4.05 2.40
N ILE A 242 -30.15 -2.89 2.37
CA ILE A 242 -29.35 -2.48 1.22
C ILE A 242 -27.95 -3.10 1.36
N SER A 243 -27.79 -4.30 0.81
CA SER A 243 -26.51 -5.01 0.67
C SER A 243 -26.34 -5.54 -0.75
N PHE A 244 -25.10 -5.77 -1.20
CA PHE A 244 -24.86 -6.27 -2.55
C PHE A 244 -25.59 -7.60 -2.83
N THR A 245 -25.60 -8.52 -1.86
CA THR A 245 -26.23 -9.84 -2.01
C THR A 245 -27.75 -9.72 -2.18
N GLU A 246 -28.41 -8.89 -1.39
CA GLU A 246 -29.86 -8.69 -1.49
C GLU A 246 -30.22 -7.99 -2.80
N LEU A 247 -29.44 -6.99 -3.21
CA LEU A 247 -29.67 -6.28 -4.47
C LEU A 247 -29.50 -7.19 -5.69
N LEU A 248 -28.50 -8.07 -5.69
CA LEU A 248 -28.34 -9.08 -6.75
C LEU A 248 -29.54 -10.02 -6.80
N PHE A 249 -30.02 -10.48 -5.64
CA PHE A 249 -31.20 -11.34 -5.56
C PHE A 249 -32.48 -10.65 -6.07
N GLU A 250 -32.73 -9.39 -5.72
CA GLU A 250 -33.89 -8.65 -6.24
C GLU A 250 -33.76 -8.36 -7.74
N LEU A 251 -32.57 -7.99 -8.22
CA LEU A 251 -32.33 -7.76 -9.64
C LEU A 251 -32.46 -9.03 -10.48
N GLU A 252 -32.20 -10.22 -9.94
CA GLU A 252 -32.38 -11.48 -10.66
C GLU A 252 -33.85 -11.76 -11.00
N LYS A 253 -34.79 -11.31 -10.16
CA LYS A 253 -36.24 -11.47 -10.36
C LYS A 253 -36.81 -10.60 -11.47
N GLU A 254 -36.15 -9.49 -11.80
CA GLU A 254 -36.58 -8.57 -12.85
C GLU A 254 -36.52 -9.23 -14.23
N GLU A 255 -37.48 -8.98 -15.12
CA GLU A 255 -37.46 -9.57 -16.49
C GLU A 255 -36.63 -8.73 -17.48
N ASN A 256 -36.34 -7.48 -17.12
CA ASN A 256 -35.68 -6.52 -18.01
C ASN A 256 -34.21 -6.90 -18.28
N SER A 257 -33.82 -6.98 -19.55
CA SER A 257 -32.44 -7.33 -19.95
C SER A 257 -31.37 -6.35 -19.45
N ALA A 258 -31.74 -5.10 -19.15
CA ALA A 258 -30.83 -4.12 -18.56
C ALA A 258 -30.33 -4.51 -17.15
N LYS A 259 -31.01 -5.47 -16.48
CA LYS A 259 -30.61 -6.00 -15.17
C LYS A 259 -29.20 -6.58 -15.18
N TRP A 260 -28.80 -7.24 -16.27
CA TRP A 260 -27.49 -7.91 -16.36
C TRP A 260 -26.33 -6.93 -16.26
N SER A 261 -26.50 -5.71 -16.80
CA SER A 261 -25.50 -4.67 -16.64
C SER A 261 -25.34 -4.24 -15.18
N LEU A 262 -26.44 -4.12 -14.42
CA LEU A 262 -26.41 -3.76 -13.00
C LEU A 262 -25.82 -4.89 -12.16
N ILE A 263 -26.23 -6.14 -12.44
CA ILE A 263 -25.68 -7.35 -11.82
C ILE A 263 -24.16 -7.37 -11.98
N ASN A 264 -23.64 -7.18 -13.20
CA ASN A 264 -22.20 -7.16 -13.43
C ASN A 264 -21.48 -6.05 -12.65
N MET A 265 -22.07 -4.85 -12.56
CA MET A 265 -21.49 -3.73 -11.82
C MET A 265 -21.48 -3.99 -10.30
N ILE A 266 -22.56 -4.55 -9.75
CA ILE A 266 -22.68 -4.87 -8.32
C ILE A 266 -21.76 -6.05 -7.97
N SER A 267 -21.75 -7.10 -8.79
CA SER A 267 -20.85 -8.25 -8.62
C SER A 267 -19.38 -7.84 -8.70
N TYR A 268 -19.04 -6.85 -9.54
CA TYR A 268 -17.70 -6.27 -9.56
C TYR A 268 -17.35 -5.63 -8.22
N LEU A 269 -18.23 -4.77 -7.67
CA LEU A 269 -18.00 -4.13 -6.36
C LEU A 269 -17.90 -5.17 -5.23
N GLN A 270 -18.73 -6.21 -5.26
CA GLN A 270 -18.68 -7.30 -4.29
C GLN A 270 -17.37 -8.10 -4.40
N GLY A 271 -16.91 -8.36 -5.63
CA GLY A 271 -15.66 -9.07 -5.92
C GLY A 271 -14.38 -8.32 -5.57
N LEU A 272 -14.46 -7.01 -5.26
CA LEU A 272 -13.31 -6.25 -4.74
C LEU A 272 -12.91 -6.69 -3.32
N GLU A 273 -13.80 -7.37 -2.60
CA GLU A 273 -13.62 -7.79 -1.20
C GLU A 273 -13.29 -6.64 -0.21
N ILE A 274 -13.41 -5.38 -0.62
CA ILE A 274 -13.18 -4.23 0.26
C ILE A 274 -14.39 -3.94 1.15
N PHE A 275 -15.60 -4.39 0.78
CA PHE A 275 -16.82 -4.18 1.56
C PHE A 275 -17.11 -5.41 2.44
N SER A 276 -17.46 -5.18 3.70
CA SER A 276 -17.75 -6.24 4.66
C SER A 276 -18.75 -5.78 5.71
N ASP A 277 -19.59 -6.71 6.18
CA ASP A 277 -20.46 -6.50 7.35
C ASP A 277 -19.65 -6.46 8.67
N SER A 278 -18.43 -7.00 8.66
CA SER A 278 -17.48 -6.99 9.79
C SER A 278 -16.44 -5.88 9.67
N ALA A 279 -16.71 -4.82 8.91
CA ALA A 279 -15.81 -3.68 8.82
C ALA A 279 -15.65 -2.99 10.18
N PRO A 280 -14.42 -2.54 10.54
CA PRO A 280 -14.21 -1.83 11.79
C PRO A 280 -15.02 -0.53 11.81
N PRO A 281 -15.64 -0.16 12.95
CA PRO A 281 -16.34 1.11 13.07
C PRO A 281 -15.37 2.28 12.83
N TYR A 282 -15.84 3.34 12.17
CA TYR A 282 -15.01 4.50 11.84
C TYR A 282 -14.34 5.17 13.04
N GLN A 283 -14.90 5.01 14.24
CA GLN A 283 -14.29 5.45 15.49
C GLN A 283 -12.92 4.81 15.74
N GLU A 284 -12.71 3.56 15.32
CA GLU A 284 -11.41 2.87 15.40
C GLU A 284 -10.38 3.40 14.40
N LEU A 285 -10.80 4.16 13.39
CA LEU A 285 -9.86 4.88 12.53
C LEU A 285 -9.37 6.19 13.17
N LEU A 286 -10.01 6.66 14.25
CA LEU A 286 -9.81 8.00 14.82
C LEU A 286 -9.39 7.95 16.28
N HIS A 287 -8.17 7.46 16.52
CA HIS A 287 -7.57 7.43 17.86
C HIS A 287 -6.76 8.69 18.16
N SER A 288 -6.87 9.19 19.39
CA SER A 288 -6.02 10.28 19.88
C SER A 288 -4.56 9.84 19.93
N GLY A 289 -3.66 10.66 19.35
CA GLY A 289 -2.22 10.44 19.34
C GLY A 289 -1.72 9.34 18.40
N LYS A 290 -2.61 8.67 17.66
CA LYS A 290 -2.24 7.68 16.64
C LYS A 290 -2.37 8.25 15.24
N ILE A 291 -1.52 7.77 14.35
CA ILE A 291 -1.54 8.11 12.93
C ILE A 291 -2.25 6.99 12.19
N THR A 292 -3.45 7.23 11.67
CA THR A 292 -4.13 6.27 10.81
C THR A 292 -3.75 6.52 9.36
N THR A 293 -3.22 5.51 8.68
CA THR A 293 -2.86 5.55 7.26
C THR A 293 -3.71 4.55 6.49
N ILE A 294 -4.38 5.01 5.46
CA ILE A 294 -5.08 4.20 4.47
C ILE A 294 -4.13 4.04 3.29
N ASN A 295 -3.40 2.92 3.27
CA ASN A 295 -2.44 2.59 2.24
C ASN A 295 -3.19 2.01 1.03
N LEU A 296 -3.20 2.79 -0.06
CA LEU A 296 -3.86 2.44 -1.31
C LEU A 296 -2.88 1.90 -2.36
N ARG A 297 -1.63 1.63 -1.99
CA ARG A 297 -0.65 1.00 -2.87
C ARG A 297 -1.16 -0.36 -3.35
N GLY A 298 -1.15 -0.57 -4.67
CA GLY A 298 -1.60 -1.82 -5.29
C GLY A 298 -3.06 -1.82 -5.73
N TYR A 299 -3.89 -0.91 -5.20
CA TYR A 299 -5.25 -0.74 -5.69
C TYR A 299 -5.28 0.02 -7.01
N ALA A 300 -6.14 -0.41 -7.93
CA ALA A 300 -6.39 0.29 -9.19
C ALA A 300 -7.02 1.68 -8.93
N PRO A 301 -6.75 2.70 -9.78
CA PRO A 301 -7.19 4.08 -9.52
C PRO A 301 -8.70 4.26 -9.28
N ASP A 302 -9.53 3.50 -9.98
CA ASP A 302 -10.98 3.47 -9.83
C ASP A 302 -11.42 2.91 -8.47
N ILE A 303 -10.72 1.91 -7.96
CA ILE A 303 -10.95 1.35 -6.62
C ILE A 303 -10.50 2.36 -5.55
N GLN A 304 -9.35 3.02 -5.74
CA GLN A 304 -8.88 4.07 -4.83
C GLN A 304 -9.93 5.17 -4.70
N GLU A 305 -10.52 5.61 -5.82
CA GLU A 305 -11.55 6.62 -5.84
C GLU A 305 -12.81 6.20 -5.06
N ILE A 306 -13.23 4.93 -5.18
CA ILE A 306 -14.34 4.37 -4.40
C ILE A 306 -14.04 4.41 -2.90
N ILE A 307 -12.85 3.96 -2.50
CA ILE A 307 -12.44 3.93 -1.10
C ILE A 307 -12.41 5.35 -0.53
N VAL A 308 -11.73 6.28 -1.20
CA VAL A 308 -11.59 7.66 -0.74
C VAL A 308 -12.94 8.36 -0.66
N TYR A 309 -13.83 8.15 -1.64
CA TYR A 309 -15.18 8.70 -1.62
C TYR A 309 -15.94 8.21 -0.39
N LYS A 310 -15.98 6.90 -0.16
CA LYS A 310 -16.74 6.30 0.94
C LYS A 310 -16.21 6.75 2.30
N LEU A 311 -14.89 6.75 2.49
CA LEU A 311 -14.27 7.26 3.72
C LEU A 311 -14.60 8.73 3.95
N CYS A 312 -14.43 9.60 2.94
CA CYS A 312 -14.71 11.02 3.08
C CYS A 312 -16.19 11.29 3.39
N GLN A 313 -17.10 10.59 2.72
CA GLN A 313 -18.54 10.75 2.89
C GLN A 313 -18.96 10.35 4.32
N ASP A 314 -18.61 9.14 4.74
CA ASP A 314 -19.03 8.59 6.03
C ASP A 314 -18.44 9.36 7.20
N LEU A 315 -17.14 9.64 7.17
CA LEU A 315 -16.48 10.36 8.24
C LEU A 315 -17.01 11.79 8.37
N PHE A 316 -17.34 12.44 7.25
CA PHE A 316 -17.93 13.77 7.28
C PHE A 316 -19.35 13.75 7.85
N ASP A 317 -20.17 12.78 7.48
CA ASP A 317 -21.54 12.64 7.99
C ASP A 317 -21.56 12.27 9.49
N LEU A 318 -20.67 11.37 9.93
CA LEU A 318 -20.46 11.08 11.34
C LEU A 318 -19.97 12.30 12.10
N ARG A 319 -19.09 13.11 11.50
CA ARG A 319 -18.62 14.34 12.13
C ARG A 319 -19.76 15.37 12.26
N LYS A 320 -20.62 15.54 11.25
CA LYS A 320 -21.82 16.39 11.35
C LYS A 320 -22.74 15.99 12.51
N LYS A 321 -22.81 14.70 12.81
CA LYS A 321 -23.57 14.12 13.93
C LYS A 321 -22.83 14.14 15.26
N ASN A 322 -21.59 14.65 15.31
CA ASN A 322 -20.70 14.58 16.47
C ASN A 322 -20.43 13.15 16.98
N SER A 323 -20.53 12.13 16.12
CA SER A 323 -20.30 10.73 16.46
C SER A 323 -18.83 10.29 16.39
N VAL A 324 -17.97 11.15 15.84
CA VAL A 324 -16.52 11.00 15.78
C VAL A 324 -15.85 12.29 16.26
N PRO A 325 -14.63 12.23 16.85
CA PRO A 325 -13.93 13.44 17.30
C PRO A 325 -13.53 14.35 16.13
N PRO A 326 -13.20 15.62 16.38
CA PRO A 326 -12.47 16.45 15.43
C PRO A 326 -11.18 15.75 14.96
N PHE A 327 -10.90 15.82 13.67
CA PHE A 327 -9.73 15.13 13.11
C PHE A 327 -9.18 15.86 11.88
N PHE A 328 -7.96 15.49 11.51
CA PHE A 328 -7.28 16.01 10.34
C PHE A 328 -7.24 14.97 9.22
N LEU A 329 -7.86 15.28 8.09
CA LEU A 329 -7.84 14.45 6.89
C LEU A 329 -6.72 14.92 5.96
N ILE A 330 -5.78 14.04 5.66
CA ILE A 330 -4.65 14.31 4.77
C ILE A 330 -4.84 13.48 3.50
N ILE A 331 -4.86 14.13 2.34
CA ILE A 331 -5.03 13.49 1.03
C ILE A 331 -3.75 13.70 0.22
N GLU A 332 -2.95 12.64 0.11
CA GLU A 332 -1.83 12.58 -0.83
C GLU A 332 -2.33 12.51 -2.28
N GLU A 333 -1.54 13.07 -3.20
CA GLU A 333 -1.86 13.19 -4.63
C GLU A 333 -3.32 13.59 -4.91
N ALA A 334 -3.80 14.63 -4.22
CA ALA A 334 -5.18 15.11 -4.24
C ALA A 334 -5.73 15.41 -5.66
N HIS A 335 -4.86 15.64 -6.65
CA HIS A 335 -5.25 15.80 -8.05
C HIS A 335 -5.90 14.55 -8.66
N ASN A 336 -5.69 13.36 -8.08
CA ASN A 336 -6.35 12.12 -8.48
C ASN A 336 -7.81 12.04 -7.98
N TYR A 337 -8.14 12.71 -6.88
CA TYR A 337 -9.46 12.60 -6.21
C TYR A 337 -10.28 13.89 -6.29
N CYS A 338 -9.66 15.03 -6.57
CA CYS A 338 -10.36 16.28 -6.81
C CYS A 338 -9.66 17.06 -7.93
N PRO A 339 -9.68 16.55 -9.17
CA PRO A 339 -9.12 17.27 -10.30
C PRO A 339 -9.90 18.55 -10.59
N GLU A 340 -9.22 19.55 -11.14
CA GLU A 340 -9.87 20.72 -11.74
C GLU A 340 -10.75 20.26 -12.92
N ARG A 341 -11.92 20.89 -13.06
CA ARG A 341 -12.99 20.46 -13.98
C ARG A 341 -12.55 20.21 -15.43
N ASN A 342 -11.51 20.91 -15.91
CA ASN A 342 -10.97 20.72 -17.25
C ASN A 342 -10.11 19.45 -17.42
N PHE A 343 -9.63 18.86 -16.33
CA PHE A 343 -8.89 17.59 -16.33
C PHE A 343 -9.79 16.38 -16.05
N GLY A 344 -11.07 16.62 -15.71
CA GLY A 344 -12.05 15.59 -15.43
C GLY A 344 -12.85 15.89 -14.17
N GLU A 345 -13.78 15.01 -13.85
CA GLU A 345 -14.51 15.01 -12.58
C GLU A 345 -14.54 13.57 -12.06
N THR A 346 -14.33 13.43 -10.75
CA THR A 346 -14.33 12.14 -10.05
C THR A 346 -15.51 12.10 -9.08
N LYS A 347 -15.89 10.91 -8.62
CA LYS A 347 -16.84 10.64 -7.54
C LYS A 347 -16.47 11.40 -6.26
N CYS A 348 -15.17 11.53 -5.99
CA CYS A 348 -14.63 12.24 -4.83
C CYS A 348 -14.75 13.78 -4.94
N SER A 349 -14.80 14.35 -6.16
CA SER A 349 -14.72 15.79 -6.37
C SER A 349 -15.77 16.58 -5.58
N LYS A 350 -17.03 16.10 -5.55
CA LYS A 350 -18.13 16.80 -4.86
C LYS A 350 -17.91 16.81 -3.35
N ILE A 351 -17.62 15.66 -2.73
CA ILE A 351 -17.48 15.55 -1.28
C ILE A 351 -16.24 16.29 -0.77
N ILE A 352 -15.11 16.25 -1.48
CA ILE A 352 -13.90 16.98 -1.10
C ILE A 352 -14.13 18.50 -1.17
N ARG A 353 -14.84 19.01 -2.21
CA ARG A 353 -15.24 20.42 -2.27
C ARG A 353 -16.12 20.81 -1.07
N THR A 354 -17.10 19.97 -0.72
CA THR A 354 -17.97 20.21 0.44
C THR A 354 -17.18 20.22 1.75
N ILE A 355 -16.25 19.27 1.93
CA ILE A 355 -15.34 19.23 3.07
C ILE A 355 -14.50 20.51 3.14
N ALA A 356 -13.94 20.97 2.01
CA ALA A 356 -13.15 22.20 1.98
C ALA A 356 -13.98 23.46 2.31
N SER A 357 -15.27 23.50 1.96
CA SER A 357 -16.13 24.66 2.25
C SER A 357 -16.81 24.63 3.62
N GLU A 358 -17.09 23.44 4.16
CA GLU A 358 -17.92 23.27 5.36
C GLU A 358 -17.21 22.55 6.51
N GLY A 359 -16.16 21.77 6.22
CA GLY A 359 -15.46 20.91 7.19
C GLY A 359 -15.01 21.68 8.44
N ARG A 360 -14.52 22.91 8.27
CA ARG A 360 -14.17 23.83 9.36
C ARG A 360 -15.26 23.97 10.41
N LYS A 361 -16.53 24.11 10.00
CA LYS A 361 -17.68 24.31 10.93
C LYS A 361 -17.89 23.10 11.82
N PHE A 362 -17.46 21.93 11.36
CA PHE A 362 -17.59 20.66 12.05
C PHE A 362 -16.25 20.19 12.63
N GLY A 363 -15.18 21.01 12.66
CA GLY A 363 -13.89 20.58 13.19
C GLY A 363 -13.25 19.42 12.40
N LEU A 364 -13.51 19.34 11.10
CA LEU A 364 -12.81 18.46 10.16
C LEU A 364 -11.84 19.30 9.36
N GLY A 365 -10.56 19.16 9.66
CA GLY A 365 -9.48 19.81 8.91
C GLY A 365 -9.10 19.00 7.68
N LEU A 366 -8.63 19.68 6.64
CA LEU A 366 -8.26 19.08 5.36
C LEU A 366 -6.85 19.51 5.00
N CYS A 367 -6.00 18.58 4.63
CA CYS A 367 -4.72 18.82 4.00
C CYS A 367 -4.71 18.19 2.61
N VAL A 368 -4.55 19.00 1.56
CA VAL A 368 -4.38 18.51 0.20
C VAL A 368 -2.92 18.60 -0.20
N ILE A 369 -2.37 17.48 -0.67
CA ILE A 369 -0.97 17.39 -1.11
C ILE A 369 -1.00 17.06 -2.60
N SER A 370 -0.27 17.83 -3.40
CA SER A 370 -0.21 17.55 -4.83
C SER A 370 1.09 17.99 -5.46
N GLN A 371 1.54 17.21 -6.43
CA GLN A 371 2.66 17.57 -7.26
C GLN A 371 2.32 18.43 -8.48
N ARG A 372 1.02 18.56 -8.78
CA ARG A 372 0.47 19.32 -9.89
C ARG A 372 -0.61 20.28 -9.38
N PRO A 373 -0.23 21.42 -8.76
CA PRO A 373 -1.18 22.42 -8.29
C PRO A 373 -2.23 22.81 -9.34
N ALA A 374 -1.84 22.95 -10.61
CA ALA A 374 -2.77 23.34 -11.68
C ALA A 374 -3.84 22.28 -12.01
N ARG A 375 -3.63 21.03 -11.57
CA ARG A 375 -4.58 19.93 -11.79
C ARG A 375 -5.53 19.71 -10.62
N VAL A 376 -5.31 20.36 -9.47
CA VAL A 376 -6.22 20.28 -8.32
C VAL A 376 -7.32 21.32 -8.48
N ASP A 377 -8.53 21.01 -8.03
CA ASP A 377 -9.65 21.92 -8.06
C ASP A 377 -9.35 23.26 -7.36
N LYS A 378 -9.54 24.36 -8.07
CA LYS A 378 -9.24 25.72 -7.57
C LYS A 378 -10.06 26.11 -6.36
N SER A 379 -11.31 25.63 -6.27
CA SER A 379 -12.17 25.91 -5.12
C SER A 379 -11.70 25.20 -3.87
N VAL A 380 -11.03 24.04 -3.99
CA VAL A 380 -10.41 23.38 -2.84
C VAL A 380 -9.13 24.10 -2.42
N LEU A 381 -8.27 24.46 -3.38
CA LEU A 381 -7.03 25.19 -3.09
C LEU A 381 -7.29 26.57 -2.48
N SER A 382 -8.32 27.30 -2.94
CA SER A 382 -8.66 28.63 -2.40
C SER A 382 -9.22 28.58 -0.97
N GLN A 383 -9.80 27.45 -0.56
CA GLN A 383 -10.25 27.25 0.82
C GLN A 383 -9.12 26.81 1.76
N CYS A 384 -7.98 26.37 1.20
CA CYS A 384 -6.77 26.08 1.96
C CYS A 384 -6.07 27.39 2.32
N SER A 385 -6.41 27.93 3.49
CA SER A 385 -5.87 29.22 3.94
C SER A 385 -4.36 29.15 4.14
N THR A 386 -3.84 28.04 4.68
CA THR A 386 -2.39 27.85 4.80
C THR A 386 -1.87 27.11 3.58
N GLN A 387 -0.80 27.60 2.96
CA GLN A 387 -0.13 26.90 1.87
C GLN A 387 1.37 26.78 2.15
N ILE A 388 1.89 25.56 1.99
CA ILE A 388 3.32 25.24 2.05
C ILE A 388 3.76 24.89 0.63
N ILE A 389 4.50 25.80 0.01
CA ILE A 389 4.92 25.72 -1.38
C ILE A 389 6.43 25.45 -1.40
N GLN A 390 6.84 24.29 -1.89
CA GLN A 390 8.27 24.04 -2.14
C GLN A 390 8.57 24.33 -3.62
N LYS A 391 9.72 23.88 -4.11
CA LYS A 391 10.14 24.12 -5.49
C LYS A 391 9.05 23.70 -6.50
N VAL A 392 8.61 24.62 -7.35
CA VAL A 392 7.72 24.36 -8.50
C VAL A 392 8.36 24.96 -9.73
N THR A 393 8.51 24.17 -10.80
CA THR A 393 9.21 24.62 -12.03
C THR A 393 8.29 24.79 -13.23
N ASN A 394 7.10 24.18 -13.21
CA ASN A 394 6.17 24.26 -14.33
C ASN A 394 5.42 25.61 -14.31
N PRO A 395 5.37 26.38 -15.41
CA PRO A 395 4.69 27.67 -15.45
C PRO A 395 3.19 27.63 -15.12
N ASN A 396 2.48 26.58 -15.54
CA ASN A 396 1.05 26.44 -15.25
C ASN A 396 0.82 26.17 -13.76
N ASP A 397 1.65 25.30 -13.17
CA ASP A 397 1.60 25.00 -11.73
C ASP A 397 1.98 26.22 -10.88
N LEU A 398 2.96 27.03 -11.33
CA LEU A 398 3.31 28.28 -10.67
C LEU A 398 2.18 29.29 -10.70
N ARG A 399 1.58 29.52 -11.88
CA ARG A 399 0.42 30.42 -11.99
C ARG A 399 -0.74 29.96 -11.11
N ALA A 400 -0.97 28.66 -10.98
CA ALA A 400 -1.99 28.14 -10.09
C ALA A 400 -1.69 28.49 -8.62
N VAL A 401 -0.44 28.36 -8.19
CA VAL A 401 0.02 28.78 -6.84
C VAL A 401 -0.09 30.31 -6.66
N SER A 402 0.35 31.10 -7.65
CA SER A 402 0.28 32.57 -7.60
C SER A 402 -1.14 33.08 -7.47
N ASN A 403 -2.07 32.47 -8.22
CA ASN A 403 -3.47 32.84 -8.17
C ASN A 403 -4.17 32.40 -6.88
N SER A 404 -3.64 31.38 -6.18
CA SER A 404 -4.23 30.90 -4.92
C SER A 404 -3.72 31.63 -3.68
N VAL A 405 -2.69 32.46 -3.80
CA VAL A 405 -2.12 33.21 -2.67
C VAL A 405 -2.24 34.69 -2.93
N GLU A 406 -2.99 35.38 -2.07
CA GLU A 406 -3.10 36.83 -2.11
C GLU A 406 -1.72 37.49 -1.87
N GLY A 407 -1.36 38.47 -2.72
CA GLY A 407 -0.13 39.24 -2.57
C GLY A 407 1.13 38.62 -3.18
N LEU A 408 1.06 37.47 -3.88
CA LEU A 408 2.19 36.98 -4.67
C LEU A 408 2.44 37.87 -5.91
N THR A 409 3.54 38.61 -5.89
CA THR A 409 4.01 39.36 -7.07
C THR A 409 4.73 38.43 -8.05
N ASN A 410 4.85 38.83 -9.33
CA ASN A 410 5.65 38.11 -10.36
C ASN A 410 7.08 37.77 -9.90
N ASN A 411 7.60 38.54 -8.95
CA ASN A 411 8.93 38.37 -8.39
C ASN A 411 9.03 37.20 -7.40
N VAL A 412 7.94 36.77 -6.76
CA VAL A 412 7.96 35.60 -5.87
C VAL A 412 7.89 34.29 -6.65
N GLU A 413 7.26 34.28 -7.84
CA GLU A 413 7.24 33.11 -8.72
C GLU A 413 8.65 32.63 -9.09
N LYS A 414 9.54 33.57 -9.44
CA LYS A 414 10.95 33.29 -9.75
C LYS A 414 11.70 32.69 -8.56
N GLU A 415 11.30 33.04 -7.35
CA GLU A 415 11.93 32.57 -6.12
C GLU A 415 11.49 31.15 -5.83
N ILE A 416 10.18 30.87 -5.96
CA ILE A 416 9.61 29.52 -5.86
C ILE A 416 10.29 28.57 -6.87
N GLN A 417 10.54 29.04 -8.09
CA GLN A 417 11.27 28.27 -9.12
C GLN A 417 12.68 27.88 -8.69
N ASN A 418 13.36 28.73 -7.93
CA ASN A 418 14.76 28.60 -7.55
C ASN A 418 14.96 28.05 -6.13
N LEU A 419 13.89 27.69 -5.42
CA LEU A 419 14.01 27.14 -4.07
C LEU A 419 14.92 25.90 -4.01
N PRO A 420 15.82 25.80 -3.01
CA PRO A 420 16.52 24.57 -2.70
C PRO A 420 15.56 23.48 -2.22
N VAL A 421 15.98 22.21 -2.37
CA VAL A 421 15.27 21.08 -1.75
C VAL A 421 15.39 21.20 -0.23
N GLY A 422 14.29 20.95 0.49
CA GLY A 422 14.24 21.14 1.94
C GLY A 422 13.91 22.58 2.38
N THR A 423 13.69 23.50 1.44
CA THR A 423 13.16 24.83 1.73
C THR A 423 11.72 24.95 1.20
N ALA A 424 10.86 25.62 1.96
CA ALA A 424 9.48 25.91 1.58
C ALA A 424 9.15 27.40 1.79
N LEU A 425 8.24 27.90 0.97
CA LEU A 425 7.50 29.14 1.21
C LEU A 425 6.22 28.79 1.96
N ILE A 426 6.00 29.39 3.13
CA ILE A 426 4.78 29.21 3.93
C ILE A 426 3.97 30.51 3.87
N THR A 427 2.69 30.42 3.55
CA THR A 427 1.80 31.58 3.40
C THR A 427 0.41 31.33 3.99
N GLY A 428 -0.31 32.42 4.30
CA GLY A 428 -1.70 32.47 4.73
C GLY A 428 -1.99 32.11 6.19
N ILE A 429 -1.02 31.52 6.90
CA ILE A 429 -1.04 31.41 8.36
C ILE A 429 -0.48 32.66 9.05
N THR A 430 0.44 33.32 8.36
CA THR A 430 0.98 34.65 8.62
C THR A 430 0.55 35.58 7.50
N GLU A 431 0.51 36.88 7.76
CA GLU A 431 0.10 37.86 6.76
C GLU A 431 1.11 38.00 5.60
N ILE A 432 2.33 37.50 5.80
CA ILE A 432 3.43 37.62 4.84
C ILE A 432 4.05 36.24 4.61
N PRO A 433 4.44 35.90 3.36
CA PRO A 433 5.10 34.66 3.05
C PRO A 433 6.48 34.52 3.72
N MET A 434 6.75 33.36 4.31
CA MET A 434 8.03 33.07 4.98
C MET A 434 8.78 31.95 4.27
N PHE A 435 10.08 32.15 4.04
CA PHE A 435 10.95 31.07 3.57
C PHE A 435 11.53 30.30 4.74
N VAL A 436 11.24 29.01 4.80
CA VAL A 436 11.58 28.14 5.93
C VAL A 436 12.40 26.96 5.43
N ASN A 437 13.54 26.71 6.08
CA ASN A 437 14.30 25.47 5.96
C ASN A 437 13.64 24.43 6.86
N ILE A 438 13.04 23.42 6.23
CA ILE A 438 12.31 22.35 6.90
C ILE A 438 13.28 21.53 7.74
N ARG A 439 12.92 21.29 9.00
CA ARG A 439 13.75 20.47 9.92
C ARG A 439 13.81 19.01 9.44
N PRO A 440 14.83 18.24 9.88
CA PRO A 440 14.81 16.80 9.71
C PRO A 440 13.59 16.16 10.39
N ARG A 441 13.04 15.11 9.78
CA ARG A 441 12.01 14.25 10.38
C ARG A 441 12.57 13.50 11.56
N LYS A 442 11.82 13.41 12.66
CA LYS A 442 12.18 12.53 13.78
C LYS A 442 11.95 11.06 13.44
N SER A 443 10.95 10.78 12.62
CA SER A 443 10.62 9.44 12.14
C SER A 443 11.41 9.08 10.89
N ARG A 444 11.46 7.79 10.56
CA ARG A 444 11.96 7.33 9.26
C ARG A 444 11.04 7.83 8.13
N HIS A 445 11.63 8.04 6.95
CA HIS A 445 10.93 8.39 5.72
C HIS A 445 10.91 7.19 4.75
N GLY A 446 9.74 6.85 4.23
CA GLY A 446 9.50 5.71 3.34
C GLY A 446 9.81 5.98 1.86
N GLY A 447 9.68 7.23 1.42
CA GLY A 447 9.83 7.68 0.02
C GLY A 447 11.28 7.79 -0.46
N ARG A 448 12.18 6.86 -0.07
CA ARG A 448 13.51 6.82 -0.69
C ARG A 448 13.32 6.47 -2.16
N SER A 449 13.87 7.30 -3.06
CA SER A 449 14.06 6.93 -4.46
C SER A 449 14.64 5.54 -4.47
N VAL A 450 13.90 4.58 -5.01
CA VAL A 450 14.37 3.21 -5.17
C VAL A 450 15.63 3.31 -6.00
N ASN A 451 16.79 3.17 -5.38
CA ASN A 451 18.07 3.27 -6.07
C ASN A 451 18.14 2.03 -6.96
N MET A 452 17.58 2.09 -8.17
CA MET A 452 17.27 0.92 -9.00
C MET A 452 18.41 -0.09 -9.08
N ILE A 453 19.66 0.38 -9.03
CA ILE A 453 20.87 -0.45 -9.02
C ILE A 453 20.85 -1.48 -7.89
N LYS A 454 20.56 -1.07 -6.64
CA LYS A 454 20.58 -1.97 -5.48
C LYS A 454 19.46 -3.01 -5.51
N PRO A 455 18.18 -2.66 -5.70
CA PRO A 455 17.12 -3.62 -5.86
C PRO A 455 17.27 -4.46 -7.12
N ILE A 456 17.91 -3.97 -8.20
CA ILE A 456 18.21 -4.83 -9.36
C ILE A 456 19.33 -5.82 -9.02
N GLU A 457 20.33 -5.44 -8.23
CA GLU A 457 21.34 -6.36 -7.70
C GLU A 457 20.70 -7.36 -6.74
N ASP A 458 19.96 -6.91 -5.74
CA ASP A 458 19.21 -7.76 -4.81
C ASP A 458 18.18 -8.64 -5.54
N PHE A 459 17.55 -8.13 -6.61
CA PHE A 459 16.59 -8.88 -7.42
C PHE A 459 17.30 -9.81 -8.40
N LYS A 460 18.52 -9.50 -8.87
CA LYS A 460 19.35 -10.44 -9.64
C LYS A 460 19.90 -11.52 -8.73
N GLU A 461 20.30 -11.20 -7.50
CA GLU A 461 20.71 -12.18 -6.49
C GLU A 461 19.52 -13.07 -6.09
N LYS A 462 18.35 -12.47 -5.83
CA LYS A 462 17.11 -13.23 -5.58
C LYS A 462 16.63 -13.98 -6.81
N ALA A 463 16.72 -13.44 -8.02
CA ALA A 463 16.35 -14.14 -9.25
C ALA A 463 17.33 -15.27 -9.55
N GLN A 464 18.63 -15.10 -9.24
CA GLN A 464 19.62 -16.17 -9.30
C GLN A 464 19.41 -17.21 -8.19
N GLU A 465 18.91 -16.83 -7.01
CA GLU A 465 18.44 -17.76 -5.98
C GLU A 465 17.16 -18.50 -6.42
N PHE A 466 16.21 -17.81 -7.06
CA PHE A 466 14.97 -18.40 -7.59
C PHE A 466 15.24 -19.30 -8.80
N GLU A 467 16.15 -18.93 -9.70
CA GLU A 467 16.62 -19.77 -10.81
C GLU A 467 17.42 -20.98 -10.31
N LYS A 468 18.04 -20.90 -9.12
CA LYS A 468 18.69 -22.04 -8.45
C LYS A 468 17.71 -22.91 -7.65
N GLN A 469 16.52 -22.42 -7.34
CA GLN A 469 15.48 -23.18 -6.63
C GLN A 469 14.57 -23.85 -7.65
N GLU A 470 15.00 -25.02 -8.13
CA GLU A 470 14.19 -25.89 -8.97
C GLU A 470 12.85 -26.19 -8.27
N LEU A 471 11.72 -25.72 -8.83
CA LEU A 471 10.39 -26.11 -8.35
C LEU A 471 10.21 -27.60 -8.62
N LEU A 472 10.27 -28.40 -7.56
CA LEU A 472 10.15 -29.84 -7.69
C LEU A 472 8.66 -30.22 -7.74
N PRO A 473 8.27 -31.18 -8.60
CA PRO A 473 6.96 -31.82 -8.54
C PRO A 473 6.91 -32.72 -7.31
N LEU A 474 6.25 -32.28 -6.24
CA LEU A 474 6.19 -32.96 -4.95
C LEU A 474 4.83 -33.60 -4.71
N VAL A 475 4.82 -34.77 -4.07
CA VAL A 475 3.62 -35.34 -3.47
C VAL A 475 3.79 -35.30 -1.96
N LEU A 476 3.00 -34.45 -1.31
CA LEU A 476 3.08 -34.22 0.13
C LEU A 476 2.21 -35.23 0.89
N PRO A 477 2.67 -35.72 2.06
CA PRO A 477 1.80 -36.40 3.02
C PRO A 477 0.76 -35.40 3.56
N LYS A 478 -0.39 -35.92 3.99
CA LYS A 478 -1.45 -35.12 4.61
C LYS A 478 -1.03 -34.61 5.99
N ILE A 479 -0.24 -35.40 6.71
CA ILE A 479 0.26 -35.03 8.04
C ILE A 479 1.45 -34.10 7.86
N SER A 480 1.41 -32.90 8.44
CA SER A 480 2.54 -31.96 8.38
C SER A 480 3.59 -32.27 9.46
N LYS A 481 4.82 -31.77 9.28
CA LYS A 481 5.85 -31.83 10.34
C LYS A 481 5.38 -31.25 11.68
N LYS A 482 4.53 -30.22 11.64
CA LYS A 482 3.97 -29.61 12.85
C LYS A 482 3.02 -30.57 13.55
N ASP A 483 2.18 -31.26 12.80
CA ASP A 483 1.25 -32.25 13.34
C ASP A 483 2.00 -33.41 13.99
N ILE A 484 3.07 -33.91 13.34
CA ILE A 484 3.95 -34.96 13.92
C ILE A 484 4.61 -34.46 15.21
N ALA A 485 5.13 -33.23 15.24
CA ALA A 485 5.73 -32.65 16.44
C ALA A 485 4.71 -32.45 17.57
N LEU A 486 3.46 -32.10 17.25
CA LEU A 486 2.35 -31.96 18.21
C LEU A 486 1.87 -33.31 18.77
N MET A 487 2.01 -34.39 18.01
CA MET A 487 1.62 -35.75 18.41
C MET A 487 2.72 -36.50 19.18
N SER A 488 3.94 -35.97 19.24
CA SER A 488 5.07 -36.55 19.97
C SER A 488 5.20 -35.94 21.37
N GLU A 489 5.33 -36.78 22.41
CA GLU A 489 5.57 -36.33 23.79
C GLU A 489 7.01 -35.83 24.03
N GLU A 490 7.93 -36.06 23.08
CA GLU A 490 9.34 -35.62 23.11
C GLU A 490 9.71 -34.84 21.84
N GLU A 491 10.69 -33.91 21.94
CA GLU A 491 11.28 -33.23 20.77
C GLU A 491 12.02 -34.24 19.87
N ARG A 492 11.45 -34.57 18.71
CA ARG A 492 12.08 -35.42 17.70
C ARG A 492 12.66 -34.61 16.55
N ASP A 493 13.85 -35.00 16.08
CA ASP A 493 14.47 -34.46 14.87
C ASP A 493 13.82 -35.09 13.62
N ILE A 494 12.83 -34.43 13.03
CA ILE A 494 12.07 -34.93 11.88
C ILE A 494 12.80 -34.59 10.56
N LYS A 495 13.37 -35.59 9.91
CA LYS A 495 14.08 -35.43 8.62
C LYS A 495 13.12 -35.53 7.44
N THR A 496 13.26 -34.62 6.47
CA THR A 496 12.56 -34.69 5.18
C THR A 496 13.42 -35.45 4.18
N ILE A 497 12.87 -36.52 3.59
CA ILE A 497 13.51 -37.28 2.52
C ILE A 497 12.67 -37.15 1.25
N LEU A 498 13.28 -36.76 0.14
CA LEU A 498 12.65 -36.78 -1.18
C LEU A 498 12.93 -38.11 -1.86
N VAL A 499 11.86 -38.85 -2.14
CA VAL A 499 11.95 -40.16 -2.80
C VAL A 499 11.47 -40.05 -4.24
N PRO A 500 12.33 -40.29 -5.26
CA PRO A 500 11.94 -40.19 -6.65
C PRO A 500 10.81 -41.19 -6.92
N SER A 501 9.71 -40.69 -7.45
CA SER A 501 8.47 -41.42 -7.62
C SER A 501 7.82 -41.10 -8.95
N VAL A 502 6.98 -41.98 -9.47
CA VAL A 502 6.14 -41.67 -10.64
C VAL A 502 4.67 -41.86 -10.28
N MET A 503 3.87 -40.84 -10.58
CA MET A 503 2.42 -40.93 -10.50
C MET A 503 1.88 -41.47 -11.82
N VAL A 504 1.22 -42.62 -11.77
CA VAL A 504 0.70 -43.30 -12.97
C VAL A 504 -0.82 -43.26 -12.96
N THR A 505 -1.42 -42.68 -14.00
CA THR A 505 -2.86 -42.72 -14.23
C THR A 505 -3.20 -43.98 -15.01
N CYS A 506 -4.02 -44.85 -14.41
CA CYS A 506 -4.47 -46.12 -14.99
C CYS A 506 -5.99 -46.12 -15.24
N GLU A 507 -6.45 -46.98 -16.15
CA GLU A 507 -7.87 -47.18 -16.45
C GLU A 507 -8.26 -48.66 -16.35
N GLU A 508 -9.25 -48.94 -15.51
CA GLU A 508 -9.84 -50.27 -15.32
C GLU A 508 -11.38 -50.10 -15.22
N ASP A 509 -12.14 -50.95 -15.90
CA ASP A 509 -13.62 -50.89 -15.95
C ASP A 509 -14.19 -49.50 -16.27
N SER A 510 -13.56 -48.77 -17.20
CA SER A 510 -13.93 -47.39 -17.59
C SER A 510 -13.85 -46.35 -16.47
N LYS A 511 -13.14 -46.65 -15.36
CA LYS A 511 -12.80 -45.70 -14.30
C LYS A 511 -11.31 -45.44 -14.29
N GLN A 512 -10.93 -44.17 -14.16
CA GLN A 512 -9.55 -43.75 -14.02
C GLN A 512 -9.18 -43.66 -12.53
N PHE A 513 -8.00 -44.16 -12.20
CA PHE A 513 -7.42 -44.07 -10.87
C PHE A 513 -5.91 -43.82 -10.98
N LYS A 514 -5.29 -43.36 -9.90
CA LYS A 514 -3.87 -43.05 -9.85
C LYS A 514 -3.16 -43.97 -8.88
N VAL A 515 -2.03 -44.51 -9.27
CA VAL A 515 -1.12 -45.26 -8.39
C VAL A 515 0.23 -44.59 -8.39
N MET A 516 0.97 -44.75 -7.30
CA MET A 516 2.28 -44.11 -7.12
C MET A 516 3.35 -45.18 -6.98
N ILE A 517 4.42 -45.05 -7.75
CA ILE A 517 5.51 -46.03 -7.75
C ILE A 517 6.78 -45.35 -7.25
N ASP A 518 7.43 -45.99 -6.28
CA ASP A 518 8.75 -45.63 -5.79
C ASP A 518 9.80 -46.08 -6.82
N MET A 519 10.59 -45.15 -7.33
CA MET A 519 11.57 -45.40 -8.38
C MET A 519 12.94 -45.85 -7.85
N THR A 520 13.07 -46.02 -6.53
CA THR A 520 14.29 -46.52 -5.88
C THR A 520 14.31 -48.05 -5.76
N ASP A 521 13.14 -48.67 -5.67
CA ASP A 521 12.97 -50.13 -5.49
C ASP A 521 11.86 -50.75 -6.36
N ALA A 522 11.15 -49.95 -7.16
CA ALA A 522 9.98 -50.34 -7.96
C ALA A 522 8.85 -51.00 -7.16
N THR A 523 8.65 -50.54 -5.93
CA THR A 523 7.44 -50.82 -5.16
C THR A 523 6.35 -49.78 -5.41
N MET A 524 5.10 -50.18 -5.27
CA MET A 524 3.96 -49.27 -5.30
C MET A 524 3.71 -48.75 -3.89
N ILE A 525 3.66 -47.42 -3.75
CA ILE A 525 3.34 -46.74 -2.51
C ILE A 525 1.82 -46.75 -2.36
N THR A 526 1.32 -47.43 -1.33
CA THR A 526 -0.12 -47.58 -1.07
C THR A 526 -0.63 -46.56 -0.08
N ASN A 527 0.23 -46.09 0.83
CA ASN A 527 -0.05 -45.01 1.76
C ASN A 527 1.18 -44.10 1.89
N VAL A 528 1.05 -42.82 1.51
CA VAL A 528 2.15 -41.84 1.57
C VAL A 528 2.43 -41.39 3.01
N ASP A 529 1.40 -41.38 3.87
CA ASP A 529 1.52 -40.93 5.27
C ASP A 529 2.25 -41.96 6.14
N GLU A 530 1.93 -43.25 5.96
CA GLU A 530 2.54 -44.37 6.71
C GLU A 530 3.74 -45.00 5.96
N TRP A 531 3.97 -44.58 4.72
CA TRP A 531 4.99 -45.12 3.81
C TRP A 531 4.82 -46.62 3.50
N ASP A 532 3.58 -47.10 3.48
CA ASP A 532 3.26 -48.49 3.12
C ASP A 532 3.55 -48.75 1.64
N LYS A 533 4.14 -49.91 1.39
CA LYS A 533 4.57 -50.34 0.06
C LYS A 533 4.15 -51.77 -0.23
N ILE A 534 3.86 -52.02 -1.50
CA ILE A 534 3.66 -53.37 -2.03
C ILE A 534 4.50 -53.59 -3.29
N SER A 535 5.06 -54.78 -3.43
CA SER A 535 5.92 -55.10 -4.58
C SER A 535 5.14 -55.15 -5.89
N ILE A 536 5.71 -54.60 -6.96
CA ILE A 536 5.23 -54.77 -8.33
C ILE A 536 6.02 -55.92 -8.95
N PRO A 537 5.37 -56.89 -9.63
CA PRO A 537 6.06 -58.05 -10.18
C PRO A 537 7.13 -57.64 -11.20
N ASP A 538 8.34 -58.17 -11.04
CA ASP A 538 9.39 -58.00 -12.04
C ASP A 538 9.18 -58.94 -13.23
N LEU A 539 8.91 -58.33 -14.38
CA LEU A 539 8.62 -59.04 -15.63
C LEU A 539 9.86 -59.24 -16.52
N SER A 540 11.03 -58.76 -16.08
CA SER A 540 12.26 -58.82 -16.88
C SER A 540 12.65 -60.26 -17.25
N GLY A 541 12.93 -60.56 -18.51
CA GLY A 541 13.37 -61.91 -18.92
C GLY A 541 12.30 -63.02 -18.91
N LEU A 542 11.01 -62.70 -18.70
CA LEU A 542 9.92 -63.66 -18.92
C LEU A 542 9.67 -63.87 -20.43
N SER A 543 9.36 -65.11 -20.82
CA SER A 543 8.97 -65.42 -22.21
C SER A 543 7.59 -64.84 -22.55
N SER A 544 7.30 -64.65 -23.84
CA SER A 544 5.97 -64.22 -24.30
C SER A 544 4.86 -65.14 -23.81
N THR A 545 5.09 -66.45 -23.78
CA THR A 545 4.16 -67.45 -23.23
C THR A 545 3.91 -67.25 -21.74
N ALA A 546 4.96 -66.96 -20.94
CA ALA A 546 4.82 -66.70 -19.50
C ALA A 546 4.08 -65.39 -19.22
N LEU A 547 4.30 -64.34 -20.01
CA LEU A 547 3.57 -63.07 -19.90
C LEU A 547 2.07 -63.23 -20.24
N VAL A 548 1.75 -63.99 -21.28
CA VAL A 548 0.35 -64.32 -21.64
C VAL A 548 -0.33 -65.11 -20.52
N LEU A 549 0.38 -66.10 -19.94
CA LEU A 549 -0.13 -66.90 -18.84
C LEU A 549 -0.37 -66.04 -17.59
N LEU A 550 0.59 -65.19 -17.20
CA LEU A 550 0.48 -64.29 -16.07
C LEU A 550 -0.68 -63.29 -16.23
N ARG A 551 -0.88 -62.76 -17.44
CA ARG A 551 -2.02 -61.87 -17.75
C ARG A 551 -3.37 -62.57 -17.60
N LYS A 552 -3.47 -63.84 -18.02
CA LYS A 552 -4.68 -64.66 -17.81
C LYS A 552 -4.87 -64.97 -16.32
N ALA A 553 -3.79 -65.33 -15.61
CA ALA A 553 -3.79 -65.59 -14.17
C ALA A 553 -4.31 -64.39 -13.37
N TYR A 554 -3.89 -63.17 -13.72
CA TYR A 554 -4.37 -61.94 -13.07
C TYR A 554 -5.89 -61.76 -13.17
N ARG A 555 -6.52 -62.21 -14.27
CA ARG A 555 -7.97 -62.12 -14.49
C ARG A 555 -8.76 -63.21 -13.79
N ILE A 556 -8.29 -64.45 -13.87
CA ILE A 556 -9.05 -65.63 -13.40
C ILE A 556 -8.70 -65.98 -11.94
N LYS A 557 -7.59 -65.43 -11.41
CA LYS A 557 -7.00 -65.62 -10.06
C LYS A 557 -6.55 -67.05 -9.73
N ARG A 558 -7.23 -68.06 -10.26
CA ARG A 558 -6.91 -69.50 -10.14
C ARG A 558 -7.20 -70.23 -11.46
N PHE A 559 -6.37 -71.19 -11.84
CA PHE A 559 -6.58 -71.99 -13.07
C PHE A 559 -5.96 -73.39 -12.93
N GLY A 560 -6.54 -74.37 -13.65
CA GLY A 560 -6.08 -75.76 -13.64
C GLY A 560 -4.76 -75.97 -14.37
N LYS A 561 -3.98 -76.96 -13.92
CA LYS A 561 -2.65 -77.27 -14.49
C LYS A 561 -2.71 -77.73 -15.94
N GLU A 562 -3.81 -78.36 -16.35
CA GLU A 562 -4.04 -78.90 -17.69
C GLU A 562 -4.15 -77.83 -18.80
N ILE A 563 -4.35 -76.56 -18.45
CA ILE A 563 -4.52 -75.45 -19.41
C ILE A 563 -3.24 -74.60 -19.52
N ALA A 564 -2.23 -74.86 -18.68
CA ALA A 564 -1.02 -74.07 -18.57
C ALA A 564 0.17 -74.70 -19.32
N ASP A 565 0.97 -73.89 -20.00
CA ASP A 565 2.29 -74.34 -20.49
C ASP A 565 3.19 -74.63 -19.27
N PRO A 566 3.67 -75.88 -19.08
CA PRO A 566 4.38 -76.25 -17.86
C PRO A 566 5.69 -75.48 -17.64
N ASN A 567 6.43 -75.18 -18.72
CA ASN A 567 7.68 -74.44 -18.64
C ASN A 567 7.44 -72.96 -18.30
N ALA A 568 6.36 -72.39 -18.83
CA ALA A 568 5.95 -71.04 -18.50
C ALA A 568 5.43 -70.92 -17.05
N ALA A 569 4.63 -71.88 -16.59
CA ALA A 569 4.13 -71.93 -15.21
C ALA A 569 5.26 -72.10 -14.19
N GLN A 570 6.22 -73.00 -14.45
CA GLN A 570 7.36 -73.21 -13.56
C GLN A 570 8.19 -71.92 -13.38
N LYS A 571 8.47 -71.20 -14.47
CA LYS A 571 9.19 -69.91 -14.40
C LYS A 571 8.45 -68.84 -13.59
N LEU A 572 7.12 -68.87 -13.56
CA LEU A 572 6.33 -67.95 -12.76
C LEU A 572 6.30 -68.36 -11.27
N LEU A 573 6.34 -69.66 -10.97
CA LEU A 573 6.47 -70.19 -9.59
C LEU A 573 7.85 -69.87 -9.02
N ASP A 574 8.93 -70.08 -9.78
CA ASP A 574 10.31 -69.80 -9.35
C ASP A 574 10.52 -68.33 -8.97
N ARG A 575 9.69 -67.44 -9.52
CA ARG A 575 9.68 -65.99 -9.23
C ARG A 575 8.66 -65.56 -8.19
N GLY A 576 7.94 -66.50 -7.59
CA GLY A 576 6.89 -66.21 -6.59
C GLY A 576 5.68 -65.47 -7.16
N LEU A 577 5.49 -65.45 -8.50
CA LEU A 577 4.34 -64.77 -9.12
C LEU A 577 3.08 -65.65 -9.13
N LEU A 578 3.27 -66.96 -9.08
CA LEU A 578 2.24 -67.96 -8.85
C LEU A 578 2.54 -68.75 -7.56
N THR A 579 1.51 -69.37 -7.01
CA THR A 579 1.59 -70.42 -5.99
C THR A 579 0.89 -71.67 -6.51
N GLU A 580 1.32 -72.84 -6.06
CA GLU A 580 0.80 -74.13 -6.53
C GLU A 580 0.02 -74.85 -5.43
N THR A 581 -1.12 -75.42 -5.80
CA THR A 581 -1.89 -76.38 -5.00
C THR A 581 -1.98 -77.70 -5.76
N TYR A 582 -2.57 -78.74 -5.14
CA TYR A 582 -2.57 -80.10 -5.70
C TYR A 582 -2.98 -80.15 -7.20
N ASP A 583 -4.06 -79.45 -7.57
CA ASP A 583 -4.60 -79.46 -8.94
C ASP A 583 -4.60 -78.10 -9.67
N GLN A 584 -4.15 -77.01 -9.03
CA GLN A 584 -4.32 -75.65 -9.57
C GLN A 584 -3.12 -74.73 -9.28
N TYR A 585 -2.94 -73.73 -10.15
CA TYR A 585 -2.09 -72.57 -9.89
C TYR A 585 -2.93 -71.38 -9.45
N LEU A 586 -2.45 -70.65 -8.44
CA LEU A 586 -3.03 -69.40 -7.95
C LEU A 586 -2.06 -68.24 -8.15
N ILE A 587 -2.58 -67.03 -8.32
CA ILE A 587 -1.73 -65.84 -8.33
C ILE A 587 -1.23 -65.53 -6.91
N SER A 588 0.04 -65.13 -6.78
CA SER A 588 0.61 -64.78 -5.48
C SER A 588 -0.09 -63.57 -4.84
N HIS A 589 -0.10 -63.51 -3.51
CA HIS A 589 -0.60 -62.36 -2.75
C HIS A 589 0.51 -61.37 -2.37
N ASP A 590 1.79 -61.72 -2.58
CA ASP A 590 2.96 -60.94 -2.15
C ASP A 590 3.26 -59.73 -3.05
N HIS A 591 2.56 -59.64 -4.19
CA HIS A 591 2.65 -58.53 -5.12
C HIS A 591 1.29 -57.86 -5.32
N ALA A 592 1.31 -56.71 -6.00
CA ALA A 592 0.14 -55.92 -6.38
C ALA A 592 -0.76 -56.60 -7.44
N PHE A 593 -1.15 -57.86 -7.22
CA PHE A 593 -2.00 -58.67 -8.07
C PHE A 593 -3.49 -58.61 -7.70
N GLN A 594 -3.83 -57.93 -6.61
CA GLN A 594 -5.21 -57.51 -6.34
C GLN A 594 -5.63 -56.41 -7.33
N LYS A 595 -6.93 -56.08 -7.40
CA LYS A 595 -7.41 -55.04 -8.33
C LYS A 595 -6.63 -53.75 -8.08
N LEU A 596 -5.85 -53.28 -9.07
CA LEU A 596 -4.92 -52.15 -8.90
C LEU A 596 -5.62 -50.89 -8.39
N SER A 597 -6.90 -50.70 -8.72
CA SER A 597 -7.73 -49.61 -8.19
C SER A 597 -7.85 -49.59 -6.67
N THR A 598 -7.57 -50.70 -5.98
CA THR A 598 -7.60 -50.80 -4.50
C THR A 598 -6.46 -50.01 -3.86
N TYR A 599 -5.36 -49.81 -4.60
CA TYR A 599 -4.17 -49.10 -4.15
C TYR A 599 -4.12 -47.65 -4.67
N GLN A 600 -5.30 -47.09 -4.95
CA GLN A 600 -5.41 -45.74 -5.47
C GLN A 600 -4.89 -44.71 -4.46
N VAL A 601 -4.02 -43.81 -4.94
CA VAL A 601 -3.57 -42.64 -4.18
C VAL A 601 -4.35 -41.40 -4.61
N PHE A 602 -4.82 -40.61 -3.64
CA PHE A 602 -5.61 -39.40 -3.87
C PHE A 602 -4.80 -38.11 -3.84
N ASN A 603 -3.52 -38.18 -3.43
CA ASN A 603 -2.63 -37.03 -3.36
C ASN A 603 -2.38 -36.46 -4.78
N LYS A 604 -2.22 -35.14 -4.84
CA LYS A 604 -1.88 -34.42 -6.06
C LYS A 604 -0.38 -34.17 -6.12
N VAL A 605 0.12 -33.92 -7.32
CA VAL A 605 1.48 -33.45 -7.54
C VAL A 605 1.44 -31.93 -7.50
N ASP A 606 2.06 -31.34 -6.49
CA ASP A 606 2.16 -29.91 -6.27
C ASP A 606 3.57 -29.44 -6.64
N TYR A 607 3.68 -28.34 -7.40
CA TYR A 607 4.97 -27.74 -7.71
C TYR A 607 5.35 -26.77 -6.60
N ALA A 608 6.22 -27.23 -5.71
CA ALA A 608 6.60 -26.47 -4.53
C ALA A 608 8.09 -26.57 -4.27
N ASN A 609 8.64 -25.49 -3.72
CA ASN A 609 9.96 -25.54 -3.12
C ASN A 609 9.82 -26.09 -1.69
N THR A 610 10.56 -27.16 -1.37
CA THR A 610 10.60 -27.74 -0.03
C THR A 610 12.04 -27.96 0.38
N GLN A 611 12.39 -27.51 1.59
CA GLN A 611 13.68 -27.86 2.20
C GLN A 611 13.70 -29.34 2.56
N TYR A 612 14.74 -30.05 2.10
CA TYR A 612 14.92 -31.47 2.36
C TYR A 612 16.28 -31.75 3.00
N ASN A 613 16.34 -32.81 3.81
CA ASN A 613 17.57 -33.28 4.43
C ASN A 613 18.30 -34.28 3.51
N GLN A 614 17.55 -35.06 2.73
CA GLN A 614 18.09 -36.05 1.80
C GLN A 614 17.23 -36.13 0.53
N LYS A 615 17.86 -36.31 -0.63
CA LYS A 615 17.20 -36.61 -1.91
C LYS A 615 17.76 -37.93 -2.43
N MET A 616 16.90 -38.92 -2.59
CA MET A 616 17.29 -40.25 -3.08
C MET A 616 17.49 -40.24 -4.60
N GLU A 617 18.35 -41.13 -5.09
CA GLU A 617 18.57 -41.31 -6.52
C GLU A 617 17.65 -42.39 -7.09
N LYS A 618 17.18 -42.14 -8.32
CA LYS A 618 16.34 -43.06 -9.08
C LYS A 618 17.20 -44.24 -9.55
N SER A 619 16.72 -45.48 -9.33
CA SER A 619 17.43 -46.71 -9.75
C SER A 619 16.79 -47.39 -10.96
N ILE A 620 15.55 -47.02 -11.31
CA ILE A 620 14.73 -47.68 -12.33
C ILE A 620 14.13 -46.64 -13.26
N GLU A 621 13.95 -46.94 -14.54
CA GLU A 621 13.34 -46.04 -15.52
C GLU A 621 11.81 -46.11 -15.57
N VAL A 622 11.17 -44.98 -15.87
CA VAL A 622 9.69 -44.86 -15.95
C VAL A 622 9.11 -45.82 -17.00
N GLU A 623 9.85 -46.05 -18.08
CA GLU A 623 9.43 -46.93 -19.16
C GLU A 623 9.31 -48.39 -18.70
N ASP A 624 10.13 -48.83 -17.73
CA ASP A 624 10.05 -50.17 -17.18
C ASP A 624 8.83 -50.33 -16.26
N VAL A 625 8.49 -49.29 -15.49
CA VAL A 625 7.25 -49.24 -14.71
C VAL A 625 6.03 -49.30 -15.64
N LYS A 626 6.01 -48.53 -16.73
CA LYS A 626 4.95 -48.57 -17.73
C LYS A 626 4.76 -49.97 -18.30
N LYS A 627 5.86 -50.65 -18.68
CA LYS A 627 5.81 -52.04 -19.17
C LYS A 627 5.22 -53.00 -18.15
N ARG A 628 5.63 -52.89 -16.87
CA ARG A 628 5.12 -53.73 -15.77
C ARG A 628 3.61 -53.57 -15.58
N LEU A 629 3.11 -52.33 -15.55
CA LEU A 629 1.70 -52.04 -15.32
C LEU A 629 0.82 -52.34 -16.55
N SER A 630 1.33 -52.12 -17.77
CA SER A 630 0.58 -52.31 -19.02
C SER A 630 0.12 -53.75 -19.26
N LEU A 631 0.73 -54.73 -18.60
CA LEU A 631 0.28 -56.12 -18.67
C LEU A 631 -1.09 -56.30 -18.00
N PHE A 632 -1.35 -55.56 -16.93
CA PHE A 632 -2.50 -55.73 -16.04
C PHE A 632 -3.59 -54.68 -16.26
N THR A 633 -3.22 -53.44 -16.58
CA THR A 633 -4.14 -52.31 -16.76
C THR A 633 -3.73 -51.43 -17.95
N LYS A 634 -4.62 -50.55 -18.40
CA LYS A 634 -4.29 -49.55 -19.42
C LYS A 634 -3.65 -48.35 -18.72
N VAL A 635 -2.40 -48.06 -19.05
CA VAL A 635 -1.69 -46.86 -18.58
C VAL A 635 -2.04 -45.68 -19.50
N ILE A 636 -2.50 -44.57 -18.92
CA ILE A 636 -2.87 -43.36 -19.66
C ILE A 636 -1.73 -42.36 -19.62
N GLU A 637 -1.19 -42.08 -18.43
CA GLU A 637 -0.23 -41.00 -18.20
C GLU A 637 0.74 -41.40 -17.08
N CYS A 638 1.97 -40.90 -17.17
CA CYS A 638 2.96 -41.00 -16.11
C CYS A 638 3.57 -39.61 -15.87
N VAL A 639 3.59 -39.16 -14.62
CA VAL A 639 4.14 -37.88 -14.21
C VAL A 639 5.27 -38.13 -13.21
N ASP A 640 6.49 -37.71 -13.56
CA ASP A 640 7.64 -37.77 -12.66
C ASP A 640 7.46 -36.81 -11.48
N CYS A 641 7.72 -37.29 -10.27
CA CYS A 641 7.56 -36.53 -9.04
C CYS A 641 8.52 -37.01 -7.94
N PHE A 642 8.51 -36.34 -6.80
CA PHE A 642 9.13 -36.82 -5.56
C PHE A 642 8.05 -36.96 -4.50
N ALA A 643 7.91 -38.15 -3.93
CA ALA A 643 7.10 -38.35 -2.75
C ALA A 643 7.90 -37.89 -1.52
N VAL A 644 7.28 -37.08 -0.68
CA VAL A 644 7.92 -36.56 0.53
C VAL A 644 7.71 -37.54 1.68
N LYS A 645 8.80 -38.09 2.21
CA LYS A 645 8.81 -38.94 3.40
C LYS A 645 9.33 -38.15 4.60
N TYR A 646 8.67 -38.26 5.74
CA TYR A 646 9.23 -37.83 7.01
C TYR A 646 9.80 -39.04 7.75
N ASP A 647 11.03 -38.93 8.22
CA ASP A 647 11.74 -39.95 9.02
C ASP A 647 11.91 -39.41 10.45
N TYR A 648 11.33 -40.09 11.44
CA TYR A 648 11.17 -39.63 12.82
C TYR A 648 10.91 -40.77 13.82
#